data_AF-A0A4Q1C788-F1
#
_entry.id   AF-A0A4Q1C788-F1
#
_cell.length_a   1.000
_cell.length_b   1.000
_cell.length_c   1.000
_cell.angle_alpha   90.00
_cell.angle_beta   90.00
_cell.angle_gamma   90.00
#
_symmetry.space_group_name_H-M   'P 1'
#
loop_
_entity.id
_entity.type
_entity.pdbx_description
1 polymer ?
#
loop_
_entity_poly.entity_id
_entity_poly.type
_entity_poly.pdbx_seq_one_letter_code
_entity_poly.pdbx_strand_id
1 'polypeptide(L)'
;MIRAFQWDLARQVERIDFLKKLLPRYARWGYEELYLHLEDAVHYPTLPGIGRDDAYTYEELGELVLTAAQCGIRVVPIINLLGHTQYLIKHPGLRDLNELRDERGGALASGQICPLHPRTLGVAEKLLRDMAPYCTAGKVHVGLDESFHLGQCPRCREEVARLGLGGHFAGHVNRLHKLVGGLGLQMGIWADMLYFVPEAIPQLPAGITAYDWYYYPFKRKPRVEFFNFAERDLHPALKKQGIRYYGCPMNGAFRYEPMPVFGDRLANIRSWWQRCQRVKSDGLLITSWEPYRLALETTTVVDAAAATLWLEADHDDATTMLARGLERALGSKQARPQARALLAADAHAFAGYARWQINDRWDAFAGEESLKPYFAEVKFFERMRAVAYDWPTALSLSLTFRLYLAKRDAFVRQAARDVFGLRRLLKRGEVKAFDLKLSQMLLAGAAFAQDCRKGLHAARAMGRRTRLATRGQNQMVVETDKSRLTAWMGWLRKLARQRDLVNGPNLMCGPWQLNLRVHNFAPAVQKVIVEQRNADGSWEELMGRYTIEFRAYAARAKTKLWRELSVPIANCDAVLRIRMGGVGQVQFSHATLTNGTMQKRLQPATKRKRLGRRAPAQGFPVLVAKDEKTSVWELPRV
;
A
#
# COMPACT_ATOMS: atom_id res chain seq x y z
N MET A 1 28.73 7.02 6.40
CA MET A 1 27.37 6.48 6.20
C MET A 1 27.19 6.17 4.73
N ILE A 2 26.84 4.94 4.40
CA ILE A 2 26.54 4.49 3.03
C ILE A 2 25.22 5.11 2.55
N ARG A 3 25.20 5.62 1.32
CA ARG A 3 23.98 6.07 0.63
C ARG A 3 23.51 4.99 -0.33
N ALA A 4 22.35 4.42 -0.07
CA ALA A 4 21.82 3.30 -0.85
C ALA A 4 20.41 3.61 -1.37
N PHE A 5 20.04 2.91 -2.45
CA PHE A 5 18.70 2.93 -3.03
C PHE A 5 18.27 1.51 -3.35
N GLN A 6 16.96 1.30 -3.46
CA GLN A 6 16.38 -0.01 -3.70
C GLN A 6 15.43 0.04 -4.90
N TRP A 7 15.43 -1.03 -5.69
CA TRP A 7 14.40 -1.30 -6.70
C TRP A 7 13.57 -2.51 -6.29
N ASP A 8 12.24 -2.35 -6.34
CA ASP A 8 11.28 -3.44 -6.11
C ASP A 8 10.91 -4.06 -7.43
N LEU A 9 11.64 -5.12 -7.76
CA LEU A 9 11.48 -5.88 -8.99
C LEU A 9 10.53 -7.07 -8.78
N ALA A 10 10.28 -7.48 -7.53
CA ALA A 10 9.28 -8.50 -7.20
C ALA A 10 7.87 -8.07 -7.60
N ARG A 11 7.45 -6.84 -7.28
CA ARG A 11 6.14 -6.34 -7.69
C ARG A 11 6.10 -6.02 -9.18
N GLN A 12 7.24 -5.70 -9.78
CA GLN A 12 7.33 -5.34 -11.18
C GLN A 12 8.71 -5.54 -11.81
N VAL A 13 8.79 -6.42 -12.81
CA VAL A 13 9.96 -6.49 -13.69
C VAL A 13 9.99 -5.26 -14.59
N GLU A 14 11.16 -4.63 -14.67
CA GLU A 14 11.46 -3.54 -15.61
C GLU A 14 12.43 -4.07 -16.66
N ARG A 15 12.51 -3.45 -17.83
CA ARG A 15 13.48 -3.87 -18.84
C ARG A 15 14.89 -3.63 -18.33
N ILE A 16 15.75 -4.63 -18.48
CA ILE A 16 17.17 -4.55 -18.11
C ILE A 16 17.86 -3.35 -18.78
N ASP A 17 17.57 -3.08 -20.06
CA ASP A 17 18.15 -1.94 -20.79
C ASP A 17 17.81 -0.59 -20.14
N PHE A 18 16.60 -0.48 -19.59
CA PHE A 18 16.13 0.71 -18.91
C PHE A 18 16.84 0.89 -17.56
N LEU A 19 16.93 -0.18 -16.75
CA LEU A 19 17.62 -0.16 -15.47
C LEU A 19 19.12 0.16 -15.63
N LYS A 20 19.79 -0.46 -16.61
CA LYS A 20 21.20 -0.19 -16.95
C LYS A 20 21.45 1.28 -17.24
N LYS A 21 20.54 1.96 -17.94
CA LYS A 21 20.63 3.41 -18.26
C LYS A 21 20.47 4.32 -17.04
N LEU A 22 19.88 3.82 -15.93
CA LEU A 22 19.73 4.61 -14.70
C LEU A 22 20.99 4.60 -13.84
N LEU A 23 21.77 3.52 -13.84
CA LEU A 23 22.92 3.34 -12.94
C LEU A 23 23.96 4.48 -13.01
N PRO A 24 24.38 4.98 -14.18
CA PRO A 24 25.29 6.13 -14.25
C PRO A 24 24.71 7.39 -13.60
N ARG A 25 23.38 7.54 -13.58
CA ARG A 25 22.72 8.68 -12.95
C ARG A 25 22.77 8.55 -11.43
N TYR A 26 22.42 7.39 -10.89
CA TYR A 26 22.52 7.12 -9.44
C TYR A 26 23.96 7.29 -8.93
N ALA A 27 24.96 6.84 -9.70
CA ALA A 27 26.38 7.04 -9.36
C ALA A 27 26.74 8.54 -9.29
N ARG A 28 26.34 9.34 -10.29
CA ARG A 28 26.52 10.81 -10.26
C ARG A 28 25.77 11.49 -9.13
N TRP A 29 24.70 10.90 -8.64
CA TRP A 29 23.97 11.38 -7.47
C TRP A 29 24.60 10.94 -6.16
N GLY A 30 25.71 10.19 -6.17
CA GLY A 30 26.46 9.80 -4.97
C GLY A 30 25.91 8.57 -4.24
N TYR A 31 25.07 7.77 -4.90
CA TYR A 31 24.66 6.47 -4.36
C TYR A 31 25.77 5.42 -4.55
N GLU A 32 25.94 4.57 -3.55
CA GLU A 32 27.06 3.61 -3.45
C GLU A 32 26.58 2.15 -3.49
N GLU A 33 25.34 1.89 -3.09
CA GLU A 33 24.77 0.55 -3.06
C GLU A 33 23.35 0.50 -3.67
N LEU A 34 23.11 -0.51 -4.49
CA LEU A 34 21.81 -0.88 -5.06
C LEU A 34 21.27 -2.12 -4.36
N TYR A 35 20.07 -2.02 -3.81
CA TYR A 35 19.34 -3.13 -3.23
C TYR A 35 18.31 -3.65 -4.22
N LEU A 36 18.33 -4.95 -4.49
CA LEU A 36 17.42 -5.60 -5.43
C LEU A 36 16.42 -6.46 -4.67
N HIS A 37 15.16 -6.03 -4.64
CA HIS A 37 14.08 -6.82 -4.05
C HIS A 37 13.44 -7.71 -5.11
N LEU A 38 13.70 -9.03 -5.02
CA LEU A 38 13.57 -9.95 -6.14
C LEU A 38 12.40 -10.94 -6.02
N GLU A 39 12.22 -11.63 -4.87
CA GLU A 39 11.22 -12.71 -4.71
C GLU A 39 11.23 -13.69 -5.90
N ASP A 40 10.12 -13.86 -6.63
CA ASP A 40 10.01 -14.71 -7.82
C ASP A 40 10.32 -13.99 -9.15
N ALA A 41 10.89 -12.79 -9.13
CA ALA A 41 11.30 -12.06 -10.33
C ALA A 41 12.64 -12.53 -10.92
N VAL A 42 13.14 -13.70 -10.52
CA VAL A 42 14.37 -14.32 -11.03
C VAL A 42 14.14 -15.81 -11.26
N HIS A 43 14.70 -16.36 -12.33
CA HIS A 43 14.83 -17.80 -12.52
C HIS A 43 16.03 -18.34 -11.75
N TYR A 44 15.78 -18.85 -10.54
CA TYR A 44 16.80 -19.43 -9.65
C TYR A 44 17.26 -20.80 -10.18
N PRO A 45 18.55 -21.00 -10.51
CA PRO A 45 19.06 -22.28 -11.01
C PRO A 45 18.77 -23.48 -10.10
N THR A 46 18.85 -23.30 -8.78
CA THR A 46 18.69 -24.42 -7.82
C THR A 46 17.24 -24.70 -7.42
N LEU A 47 16.31 -23.85 -7.83
CA LEU A 47 14.86 -23.96 -7.60
C LEU A 47 14.08 -23.66 -8.89
N PRO A 48 14.21 -24.51 -9.93
CA PRO A 48 13.51 -24.29 -11.19
C PRO A 48 11.99 -24.26 -10.99
N GLY A 49 11.31 -23.40 -11.74
CA GLY A 49 9.84 -23.28 -11.73
C GLY A 49 9.26 -22.37 -10.65
N ILE A 50 10.06 -21.82 -9.73
CA ILE A 50 9.50 -20.86 -8.74
C ILE A 50 9.33 -19.44 -9.30
N GLY A 51 10.18 -19.06 -10.26
CA GLY A 51 10.14 -17.76 -10.90
C GLY A 51 8.93 -17.59 -11.81
N ARG A 52 8.42 -16.37 -11.91
CA ARG A 52 7.29 -16.05 -12.80
C ARG A 52 7.71 -15.97 -14.27
N ASP A 53 6.74 -15.99 -15.17
CA ASP A 53 6.98 -16.04 -16.63
C ASP A 53 7.79 -14.85 -17.16
N ASP A 54 7.64 -13.67 -16.57
CA ASP A 54 8.36 -12.45 -16.94
C ASP A 54 9.56 -12.15 -16.02
N ALA A 55 10.00 -13.12 -15.21
CA ALA A 55 11.19 -12.99 -14.38
C ALA A 55 12.47 -12.84 -15.22
N TYR A 56 13.49 -12.22 -14.63
CA TYR A 56 14.81 -12.18 -15.25
C TYR A 56 15.42 -13.58 -15.30
N THR A 57 16.07 -13.87 -16.41
CA THR A 57 17.06 -14.95 -16.46
C THR A 57 18.19 -14.68 -15.47
N TYR A 58 18.92 -15.73 -15.11
CA TYR A 58 20.07 -15.59 -14.22
C TYR A 58 21.12 -14.66 -14.85
N GLU A 59 21.35 -14.78 -16.16
CA GLU A 59 22.31 -14.02 -16.94
C GLU A 59 21.94 -12.53 -17.04
N GLU A 60 20.67 -12.20 -17.30
CA GLU A 60 20.18 -10.82 -17.35
C GLU A 60 20.42 -10.09 -16.02
N LEU A 61 20.20 -10.77 -14.90
CA LEU A 61 20.50 -10.22 -13.59
C LEU A 61 22.00 -10.00 -13.41
N GLY A 62 22.84 -10.95 -13.86
CA GLY A 62 24.29 -10.82 -13.86
C GLY A 62 24.78 -9.60 -14.67
N GLU A 63 24.20 -9.34 -15.84
CA GLU A 63 24.52 -8.15 -16.64
C GLU A 63 24.20 -6.85 -15.90
N LEU A 64 23.07 -6.80 -15.20
CA LEU A 64 22.68 -5.63 -14.40
C LEU A 64 23.69 -5.39 -13.28
N VAL A 65 24.10 -6.45 -12.58
CA VAL A 65 25.10 -6.38 -11.50
C VAL A 65 26.45 -5.92 -12.03
N LEU A 66 26.89 -6.46 -13.18
CA LEU A 66 28.13 -6.04 -13.83
C LEU A 66 28.09 -4.54 -14.20
N THR A 67 26.97 -4.08 -14.75
CA THR A 67 26.78 -2.66 -15.11
C THR A 67 26.82 -1.77 -13.87
N ALA A 68 26.24 -2.22 -12.75
CA ALA A 68 26.29 -1.48 -11.50
C ALA A 68 27.73 -1.35 -10.99
N ALA A 69 28.49 -2.45 -11.01
CA ALA A 69 29.90 -2.46 -10.61
C ALA A 69 30.75 -1.53 -11.49
N GLN A 70 30.53 -1.51 -12.81
CA GLN A 70 31.20 -0.58 -13.74
C GLN A 70 30.89 0.90 -13.43
N CYS A 71 29.74 1.19 -12.84
CA CYS A 71 29.37 2.53 -12.37
C CYS A 71 29.87 2.84 -10.94
N GLY A 72 30.59 1.92 -10.29
CA GLY A 72 31.01 2.06 -8.89
C GLY A 72 29.90 1.80 -7.87
N ILE A 73 28.77 1.21 -8.28
CA ILE A 73 27.64 0.87 -7.42
C ILE A 73 27.73 -0.62 -7.05
N ARG A 74 27.80 -0.92 -5.76
CA ARG A 74 27.80 -2.30 -5.26
C ARG A 74 26.37 -2.81 -5.08
N VAL A 75 26.14 -4.11 -5.23
CA VAL A 75 24.79 -4.71 -5.22
C VAL A 75 24.56 -5.56 -3.97
N VAL A 76 23.34 -5.46 -3.43
CA VAL A 76 22.82 -6.23 -2.30
C VAL A 76 21.47 -6.86 -2.71
N PRO A 77 21.43 -8.16 -3.03
CA PRO A 77 20.16 -8.87 -3.18
C PRO A 77 19.36 -8.90 -1.87
N ILE A 78 18.05 -8.70 -1.96
CA ILE A 78 17.09 -8.94 -0.89
C ILE A 78 16.33 -10.23 -1.21
N ILE A 79 16.52 -11.23 -0.34
CA ILE A 79 15.94 -12.57 -0.45
C ILE A 79 15.08 -12.79 0.79
N ASN A 80 13.75 -12.74 0.64
CA ASN A 80 12.86 -12.94 1.78
C ASN A 80 12.85 -14.40 2.23
N LEU A 81 13.21 -14.64 3.50
CA LEU A 81 13.36 -15.96 4.11
C LEU A 81 12.55 -16.15 5.40
N LEU A 82 11.44 -15.40 5.55
CA LEU A 82 10.42 -15.64 6.58
C LEU A 82 9.06 -15.06 6.14
N GLY A 83 8.76 -13.79 6.47
CA GLY A 83 7.68 -13.03 5.84
C GLY A 83 7.93 -12.84 4.34
N HIS A 84 6.90 -12.41 3.60
CA HIS A 84 6.96 -12.24 2.13
C HIS A 84 7.51 -13.46 1.37
N THR A 85 7.24 -14.67 1.86
CA THR A 85 7.63 -15.95 1.22
C THR A 85 6.48 -16.61 0.48
N GLN A 86 5.40 -15.86 0.24
CA GLN A 86 4.24 -16.30 -0.54
C GLN A 86 4.62 -16.80 -1.94
N TYR A 87 5.68 -16.23 -2.52
CA TYR A 87 6.24 -16.63 -3.81
C TYR A 87 6.75 -18.08 -3.83
N LEU A 88 7.13 -18.65 -2.68
CA LEU A 88 7.52 -20.05 -2.53
C LEU A 88 6.28 -20.93 -2.29
N ILE A 89 5.52 -20.64 -1.25
CA ILE A 89 4.44 -21.53 -0.74
C ILE A 89 3.19 -21.57 -1.63
N LYS A 90 3.06 -20.66 -2.60
CA LYS A 90 2.03 -20.77 -3.65
C LYS A 90 2.20 -22.04 -4.49
N HIS A 91 3.45 -22.50 -4.66
CA HIS A 91 3.80 -23.67 -5.45
C HIS A 91 3.50 -24.97 -4.67
N PRO A 92 2.76 -25.93 -5.25
CA PRO A 92 2.38 -27.16 -4.56
C PRO A 92 3.53 -27.91 -3.88
N GLY A 93 4.70 -28.03 -4.53
CA GLY A 93 5.86 -28.77 -4.00
C GLY A 93 6.61 -28.09 -2.85
N LEU A 94 6.28 -26.84 -2.53
CA LEU A 94 6.83 -26.06 -1.42
C LEU A 94 5.75 -25.60 -0.43
N ARG A 95 4.48 -25.98 -0.66
CA ARG A 95 3.36 -25.52 0.17
C ARG A 95 3.45 -26.01 1.61
N ASP A 96 4.00 -27.20 1.82
CA ASP A 96 4.27 -27.80 3.12
C ASP A 96 5.19 -26.93 4.02
N LEU A 97 6.02 -26.07 3.41
CA LEU A 97 6.85 -25.11 4.13
C LEU A 97 6.04 -24.05 4.86
N ASN A 98 4.76 -23.81 4.52
CA ASN A 98 3.96 -22.75 5.15
C ASN A 98 3.92 -22.95 6.68
N GLU A 99 3.70 -21.90 7.44
CA GLU A 99 3.47 -21.88 8.88
C GLU A 99 1.99 -22.08 9.21
N LEU A 100 1.09 -21.63 8.31
CA LEU A 100 -0.35 -21.75 8.51
C LEU A 100 -0.87 -23.13 8.09
N ARG A 101 -1.79 -23.65 8.90
CA ARG A 101 -2.44 -24.96 8.73
C ARG A 101 -3.95 -24.79 8.76
N ASP A 102 -4.67 -25.59 7.97
CA ASP A 102 -6.11 -25.78 8.11
C ASP A 102 -6.44 -26.63 9.35
N GLU A 103 -7.74 -26.82 9.61
CA GLU A 103 -8.24 -27.59 10.75
C GLU A 103 -7.85 -29.08 10.71
N ARG A 104 -7.53 -29.62 9.53
CA ARG A 104 -7.07 -31.00 9.33
C ARG A 104 -5.56 -31.13 9.34
N GLY A 105 -4.83 -30.03 9.57
CA GLY A 105 -3.37 -30.01 9.57
C GLY A 105 -2.73 -29.89 8.17
N GLY A 106 -3.51 -29.61 7.12
CA GLY A 106 -3.01 -29.33 5.78
C GLY A 106 -2.41 -27.92 5.67
N ALA A 107 -1.34 -27.75 4.90
CA ALA A 107 -0.72 -26.44 4.72
C ALA A 107 -1.58 -25.53 3.81
N LEU A 108 -1.82 -24.28 4.26
CA LEU A 108 -2.62 -23.33 3.48
C LEU A 108 -1.86 -22.84 2.23
N ALA A 109 -2.62 -22.33 1.25
CA ALA A 109 -2.04 -21.74 0.05
C ALA A 109 -1.46 -20.33 0.27
N SER A 110 -1.76 -19.70 1.41
CA SER A 110 -1.27 -18.37 1.78
C SER A 110 -0.65 -18.33 3.17
N GLY A 111 0.33 -17.46 3.38
CA GLY A 111 0.95 -17.27 4.69
C GLY A 111 2.43 -16.91 4.58
N GLN A 112 3.24 -17.52 5.43
CA GLN A 112 4.68 -17.37 5.47
C GLN A 112 5.31 -18.73 5.73
N ILE A 113 6.60 -18.92 5.45
CA ILE A 113 7.26 -20.18 5.77
C ILE A 113 7.44 -20.40 7.27
N CYS A 114 7.50 -21.67 7.64
CA CYS A 114 7.79 -22.18 8.97
C CYS A 114 9.31 -22.20 9.23
N PRO A 115 9.81 -21.49 10.26
CA PRO A 115 11.24 -21.47 10.61
C PRO A 115 11.84 -22.83 10.99
N LEU A 116 11.00 -23.77 11.44
CA LEU A 116 11.42 -25.09 11.92
C LEU A 116 11.05 -26.22 10.96
N HIS A 117 10.52 -25.90 9.77
CA HIS A 117 10.28 -26.96 8.79
C HIS A 117 11.64 -27.54 8.34
N PRO A 118 11.81 -28.89 8.32
CA PRO A 118 13.10 -29.53 8.02
C PRO A 118 13.72 -29.11 6.68
N ARG A 119 12.86 -28.75 5.70
CA ARG A 119 13.29 -28.30 4.37
C ARG A 119 13.60 -26.79 4.28
N THR A 120 13.21 -25.98 5.28
CA THR A 120 13.33 -24.50 5.20
C THR A 120 14.77 -24.04 5.01
N LEU A 121 15.71 -24.56 5.80
CA LEU A 121 17.12 -24.15 5.70
C LEU A 121 17.76 -24.60 4.39
N GLY A 122 17.38 -25.78 3.86
CA GLY A 122 17.88 -26.24 2.56
C GLY A 122 17.38 -25.38 1.40
N VAL A 123 16.13 -24.90 1.46
CA VAL A 123 15.61 -23.93 0.49
C VAL A 123 16.28 -22.57 0.62
N ALA A 124 16.51 -22.10 1.86
CA ALA A 124 17.23 -20.87 2.13
C ALA A 124 18.67 -20.91 1.59
N GLU A 125 19.40 -22.00 1.85
CA GLU A 125 20.77 -22.19 1.37
C GLU A 125 20.85 -22.15 -0.16
N LYS A 126 19.91 -22.82 -0.85
CA LYS A 126 19.80 -22.80 -2.31
C LYS A 126 19.66 -21.38 -2.88
N LEU A 127 18.69 -20.62 -2.36
CA LEU A 127 18.47 -19.23 -2.77
C LEU A 127 19.68 -18.33 -2.47
N LEU A 128 20.30 -18.51 -1.29
CA LEU A 128 21.48 -17.75 -0.90
C LEU A 128 22.68 -18.05 -1.79
N ARG A 129 22.91 -19.32 -2.16
CA ARG A 129 23.97 -19.73 -3.09
C ARG A 129 23.77 -19.15 -4.48
N ASP A 130 22.55 -19.21 -5.01
CA ASP A 130 22.24 -18.64 -6.33
C ASP A 130 22.52 -17.13 -6.37
N MET A 131 22.24 -16.40 -5.29
CA MET A 131 22.40 -14.95 -5.24
C MET A 131 23.78 -14.48 -4.74
N ALA A 132 24.60 -15.36 -4.15
CA ALA A 132 25.91 -14.99 -3.61
C ALA A 132 26.84 -14.32 -4.65
N PRO A 133 26.92 -14.79 -5.92
CA PRO A 133 27.72 -14.10 -6.94
C PRO A 133 27.28 -12.65 -7.23
N TYR A 134 26.04 -12.29 -6.90
CA TYR A 134 25.47 -10.96 -7.11
C TYR A 134 25.59 -10.04 -5.89
N CYS A 135 26.16 -10.52 -4.79
CA CYS A 135 26.38 -9.77 -3.56
C CYS A 135 27.69 -8.96 -3.60
N THR A 136 27.86 -8.06 -4.57
CA THR A 136 29.13 -7.32 -4.76
C THR A 136 29.43 -6.29 -3.65
N ALA A 137 28.48 -6.02 -2.77
CA ALA A 137 28.71 -5.26 -1.54
C ALA A 137 29.26 -6.11 -0.37
N GLY A 138 29.46 -7.42 -0.56
CA GLY A 138 29.89 -8.36 0.49
C GLY A 138 28.80 -8.69 1.51
N LYS A 139 27.52 -8.44 1.16
CA LYS A 139 26.38 -8.67 2.05
C LYS A 139 25.10 -9.03 1.28
N VAL A 140 24.19 -9.71 1.98
CA VAL A 140 22.86 -10.11 1.50
C VAL A 140 21.81 -9.73 2.54
N HIS A 141 20.65 -9.29 2.10
CA HIS A 141 19.53 -8.96 2.97
C HIS A 141 18.52 -10.12 2.97
N VAL A 142 18.18 -10.69 4.14
CA VAL A 142 17.33 -11.90 4.23
C VAL A 142 15.84 -11.62 4.53
N GLY A 143 15.47 -10.34 4.55
CA GLY A 143 14.09 -9.88 4.75
C GLY A 143 13.69 -9.98 6.21
N LEU A 144 12.73 -10.87 6.49
CA LEU A 144 12.15 -11.20 7.80
C LEU A 144 11.10 -10.25 8.34
N ASP A 145 10.70 -9.24 7.57
CA ASP A 145 9.68 -8.26 7.92
C ASP A 145 8.26 -8.86 7.97
N GLU A 146 7.35 -8.15 8.62
CA GLU A 146 5.89 -8.38 8.58
C GLU A 146 5.47 -9.84 8.84
N SER A 147 6.25 -10.55 9.67
CA SER A 147 6.10 -11.99 9.90
C SER A 147 5.00 -12.30 10.93
N PHE A 148 3.80 -11.76 10.72
CA PHE A 148 2.67 -11.78 11.65
C PHE A 148 2.06 -13.18 11.91
N HIS A 149 2.46 -14.20 11.15
CA HIS A 149 2.05 -15.59 11.37
C HIS A 149 3.12 -16.43 12.07
N LEU A 150 4.19 -15.82 12.60
CA LEU A 150 5.27 -16.53 13.29
C LEU A 150 4.75 -17.33 14.49
N GLY A 151 5.18 -18.59 14.63
CA GLY A 151 4.89 -19.40 15.81
C GLY A 151 3.49 -20.05 15.83
N GLN A 152 2.84 -20.19 14.67
CA GLN A 152 1.47 -20.71 14.55
C GLN A 152 1.38 -22.22 14.27
N CYS A 153 2.37 -22.86 13.66
CA CYS A 153 2.32 -24.30 13.42
C CYS A 153 2.61 -25.10 14.71
N PRO A 154 2.20 -26.38 14.83
CA PRO A 154 2.41 -27.17 16.05
C PRO A 154 3.87 -27.20 16.54
N ARG A 155 4.83 -27.38 15.62
CA ARG A 155 6.27 -27.43 15.94
C ARG A 155 6.79 -26.10 16.47
N CYS A 156 6.40 -25.00 15.82
CA CYS A 156 6.82 -23.67 16.26
C CYS A 156 6.11 -23.23 17.54
N ARG A 157 4.85 -23.63 17.78
CA ARG A 157 4.17 -23.40 19.06
C ARG A 157 4.91 -24.04 20.23
N GLU A 158 5.40 -25.27 20.05
CA GLU A 158 6.21 -25.96 21.06
C GLU A 158 7.52 -25.21 21.37
N GLU A 159 8.26 -24.77 20.34
CA GLU A 159 9.48 -23.98 20.56
C GLU A 159 9.19 -22.62 21.20
N VAL A 160 8.13 -21.94 20.77
CA VAL A 160 7.70 -20.65 21.35
C VAL A 160 7.29 -20.82 22.82
N ALA A 161 6.65 -21.92 23.19
CA ALA A 161 6.33 -22.21 24.60
C ALA A 161 7.60 -22.39 25.45
N ARG A 162 8.67 -22.94 24.86
CA ARG A 162 9.95 -23.19 25.54
C ARG A 162 10.87 -21.96 25.60
N LEU A 163 10.97 -21.20 24.52
CA LEU A 163 11.96 -20.12 24.34
C LEU A 163 11.36 -18.71 24.33
N GLY A 164 10.04 -18.60 24.28
CA GLY A 164 9.35 -17.35 23.95
C GLY A 164 9.46 -16.99 22.46
N LEU A 165 8.63 -16.04 22.03
CA LEU A 165 8.58 -15.64 20.61
C LEU A 165 9.88 -14.96 20.15
N GLY A 166 10.48 -14.11 20.99
CA GLY A 166 11.78 -13.50 20.69
C GLY A 166 12.92 -14.51 20.56
N GLY A 167 12.94 -15.55 21.41
CA GLY A 167 13.92 -16.65 21.31
C GLY A 167 13.73 -17.48 20.03
N HIS A 168 12.48 -17.78 19.67
CA HIS A 168 12.14 -18.46 18.41
C HIS A 168 12.58 -17.65 17.17
N PHE A 169 12.30 -16.34 17.15
CA PHE A 169 12.74 -15.44 16.08
C PHE A 169 14.27 -15.38 16.01
N ALA A 170 14.96 -15.14 17.13
CA ALA A 170 16.42 -15.09 17.18
C ALA A 170 17.06 -16.42 16.75
N GLY A 171 16.46 -17.56 17.12
CA GLY A 171 16.91 -18.88 16.69
C GLY A 171 16.91 -19.04 15.17
N HIS A 172 15.87 -18.56 14.48
CA HIS A 172 15.84 -18.56 13.01
C HIS A 172 16.91 -17.64 12.41
N VAL A 173 17.05 -16.41 12.95
CA VAL A 173 18.08 -15.45 12.51
C VAL A 173 19.48 -16.04 12.66
N ASN A 174 19.78 -16.73 13.77
CA ASN A 174 21.08 -17.37 14.01
C ASN A 174 21.38 -18.50 13.03
N ARG A 175 20.38 -19.30 12.63
CA ARG A 175 20.57 -20.35 11.62
C ARG A 175 20.83 -19.76 10.23
N LEU A 176 20.12 -18.70 9.85
CA LEU A 176 20.37 -17.97 8.60
C LEU A 176 21.75 -17.29 8.62
N HIS A 177 22.15 -16.68 9.75
CA HIS A 177 23.47 -16.06 9.91
C HIS A 177 24.60 -17.06 9.65
N LYS A 178 24.48 -18.30 10.13
CA LYS A 178 25.46 -19.37 9.87
C LYS A 178 25.55 -19.70 8.37
N LEU A 179 24.42 -19.81 7.67
CA LEU A 179 24.41 -20.05 6.21
C LEU A 179 25.07 -18.90 5.44
N VAL A 180 24.68 -17.66 5.77
CA VAL A 180 25.23 -16.46 5.13
C VAL A 180 26.73 -16.33 5.37
N GLY A 181 27.19 -16.55 6.60
CA GLY A 181 28.61 -16.55 6.95
C GLY A 181 29.41 -17.65 6.25
N GLY A 182 28.81 -18.82 6.03
CA GLY A 182 29.42 -19.91 5.24
C GLY A 182 29.64 -19.56 3.76
N LEU A 183 28.99 -18.51 3.25
CA LEU A 183 29.21 -17.94 1.92
C LEU A 183 30.16 -16.74 1.93
N GLY A 184 30.76 -16.41 3.08
CA GLY A 184 31.65 -15.24 3.24
C GLY A 184 30.93 -13.89 3.19
N LEU A 185 29.60 -13.88 3.38
CA LEU A 185 28.78 -12.68 3.30
C LEU A 185 28.37 -12.17 4.68
N GLN A 186 28.05 -10.88 4.77
CA GLN A 186 27.39 -10.29 5.94
C GLN A 186 25.86 -10.32 5.77
N MET A 187 25.14 -10.52 6.88
CA MET A 187 23.67 -10.61 6.86
C MET A 187 22.99 -9.28 7.21
N GLY A 188 21.98 -8.91 6.43
CA GLY A 188 21.04 -7.82 6.70
C GLY A 188 19.62 -8.31 6.99
N ILE A 189 18.90 -7.65 7.89
CA ILE A 189 17.49 -7.94 8.21
C ILE A 189 16.67 -6.65 8.31
N TRP A 190 15.38 -6.71 7.95
CA TRP A 190 14.45 -5.63 8.30
C TRP A 190 14.25 -5.62 9.83
N ALA A 191 14.15 -4.43 10.41
CA ALA A 191 14.15 -4.26 11.86
C ALA A 191 12.75 -4.23 12.50
N ASP A 192 11.68 -4.24 11.71
CA ASP A 192 10.31 -4.04 12.21
C ASP A 192 9.88 -5.08 13.24
N MET A 193 10.26 -6.35 13.04
CA MET A 193 9.97 -7.42 13.98
C MET A 193 10.55 -7.14 15.38
N LEU A 194 11.67 -6.41 15.47
CA LEU A 194 12.32 -6.08 16.74
C LEU A 194 11.55 -5.04 17.56
N TYR A 195 10.57 -4.34 16.98
CA TYR A 195 9.62 -3.55 17.76
C TYR A 195 8.62 -4.42 18.53
N PHE A 196 8.31 -5.60 17.99
CA PHE A 196 7.32 -6.53 18.55
C PHE A 196 7.94 -7.56 19.49
N VAL A 197 9.17 -7.98 19.22
CA VAL A 197 9.97 -8.91 20.04
C VAL A 197 11.33 -8.32 20.43
N PRO A 198 11.36 -7.18 21.16
CA PRO A 198 12.63 -6.52 21.53
C PRO A 198 13.56 -7.41 22.36
N GLU A 199 13.03 -8.40 23.07
CA GLU A 199 13.79 -9.42 23.81
C GLU A 199 14.61 -10.36 22.92
N ALA A 200 14.36 -10.37 21.60
CA ALA A 200 15.20 -11.06 20.64
C ALA A 200 16.57 -10.39 20.47
N ILE A 201 16.65 -9.05 20.61
CA ILE A 201 17.84 -8.26 20.26
C ILE A 201 19.12 -8.80 20.93
N PRO A 202 19.17 -9.06 22.25
CA PRO A 202 20.38 -9.57 22.90
C PRO A 202 20.83 -10.96 22.43
N GLN A 203 19.96 -11.70 21.75
CA GLN A 203 20.19 -13.07 21.26
C GLN A 203 20.58 -13.11 19.77
N LEU A 204 20.55 -11.96 19.09
CA LEU A 204 20.93 -11.84 17.68
C LEU A 204 22.46 -11.79 17.54
N PRO A 205 23.02 -12.27 16.41
CA PRO A 205 24.46 -12.23 16.21
C PRO A 205 24.95 -10.80 16.01
N ALA A 206 26.08 -10.46 16.62
CA ALA A 206 26.77 -9.20 16.37
C ALA A 206 27.27 -9.13 14.90
N GLY A 207 27.44 -7.93 14.37
CA GLY A 207 27.96 -7.71 13.00
C GLY A 207 26.90 -7.74 11.89
N ILE A 208 25.68 -8.22 12.16
CA ILE A 208 24.56 -8.07 11.22
C ILE A 208 24.17 -6.59 11.05
N THR A 209 23.36 -6.31 10.04
CA THR A 209 22.77 -4.98 9.81
C THR A 209 21.26 -5.02 9.96
N ALA A 210 20.71 -4.12 10.78
CA ALA A 210 19.28 -3.91 10.93
C ALA A 210 18.82 -2.68 10.13
N TYR A 211 17.82 -2.87 9.28
CA TYR A 211 17.24 -1.86 8.39
C TYR A 211 15.90 -1.39 8.97
N ASP A 212 15.91 -0.22 9.59
CA ASP A 212 14.78 0.35 10.31
C ASP A 212 13.96 1.25 9.38
N TRP A 213 12.73 0.81 9.09
CA TRP A 213 11.85 1.45 8.13
C TRP A 213 10.64 2.10 8.80
N TYR A 214 10.32 3.31 8.34
CA TYR A 214 9.14 4.06 8.71
C TYR A 214 8.92 5.15 7.66
N TYR A 215 7.73 5.22 7.09
CA TYR A 215 7.52 5.92 5.81
C TYR A 215 6.80 7.27 5.92
N TYR A 216 6.73 7.84 7.13
CA TYR A 216 6.19 9.17 7.40
C TYR A 216 7.25 10.08 8.03
N PRO A 217 7.12 11.40 7.89
CA PRO A 217 8.03 12.34 8.55
C PRO A 217 7.91 12.26 10.08
N PHE A 218 9.05 12.41 10.74
CA PHE A 218 9.19 12.44 12.20
C PHE A 218 10.30 13.40 12.63
N LYS A 219 10.29 13.82 13.90
CA LYS A 219 11.27 14.81 14.41
C LYS A 219 12.55 14.16 14.95
N ARG A 220 12.41 13.14 15.82
CA ARG A 220 13.56 12.51 16.49
C ARG A 220 13.63 11.00 16.28
N LYS A 221 12.51 10.32 16.47
CA LYS A 221 12.41 8.86 16.45
C LYS A 221 11.30 8.42 15.48
N PRO A 222 11.45 7.28 14.80
CA PRO A 222 10.37 6.68 14.05
C PRO A 222 9.23 6.28 15.00
N ARG A 223 8.08 5.93 14.42
CA ARG A 223 6.87 5.53 15.13
C ARG A 223 6.40 4.18 14.63
N VAL A 224 5.58 3.51 15.43
CA VAL A 224 5.02 2.20 15.07
C VAL A 224 3.49 2.30 15.01
N GLU A 225 2.90 2.05 13.84
CA GLU A 225 1.47 2.16 13.58
C GLU A 225 0.65 1.27 14.52
N PHE A 226 1.14 0.04 14.73
CA PHE A 226 0.54 -0.97 15.61
C PHE A 226 0.49 -0.54 17.09
N PHE A 227 1.33 0.43 17.49
CA PHE A 227 1.35 1.03 18.82
C PHE A 227 0.75 2.44 18.83
N ASN A 228 -0.24 2.70 17.98
CA ASN A 228 -0.90 4.00 17.82
C ASN A 228 0.12 5.13 17.53
N PHE A 229 1.07 4.85 16.64
CA PHE A 229 2.14 5.77 16.25
C PHE A 229 2.97 6.27 17.45
N ALA A 230 3.16 5.43 18.47
CA ALA A 230 4.10 5.72 19.56
C ALA A 230 5.54 5.73 19.02
N GLU A 231 6.36 6.66 19.52
CA GLU A 231 7.78 6.71 19.19
C GLU A 231 8.52 5.49 19.75
N ARG A 232 9.38 4.88 18.93
CA ARG A 232 10.21 3.73 19.31
C ARG A 232 11.61 3.93 18.77
N ASP A 233 12.60 3.46 19.53
CA ASP A 233 14.01 3.67 19.20
C ASP A 233 14.79 2.38 19.41
N LEU A 234 15.07 1.68 18.31
CA LEU A 234 15.84 0.44 18.33
C LEU A 234 17.34 0.70 18.48
N HIS A 235 17.83 1.88 18.05
CA HIS A 235 19.25 2.15 17.89
C HIS A 235 20.08 1.88 19.17
N PRO A 236 19.69 2.32 20.38
CA PRO A 236 20.48 2.03 21.59
C PRO A 236 20.66 0.53 21.86
N ALA A 237 19.60 -0.26 21.68
CA ALA A 237 19.64 -1.70 21.92
C ALA A 237 20.48 -2.42 20.85
N LEU A 238 20.30 -2.04 19.57
CA LEU A 238 21.09 -2.56 18.46
C LEU A 238 22.58 -2.25 18.63
N LYS A 239 22.90 -1.01 18.99
CA LYS A 239 24.28 -0.59 19.23
C LYS A 239 24.93 -1.38 20.37
N LYS A 240 24.21 -1.60 21.47
CA LYS A 240 24.69 -2.41 22.60
C LYS A 240 25.03 -3.84 22.17
N GLN A 241 24.26 -4.41 21.24
CA GLN A 241 24.48 -5.76 20.70
C GLN A 241 25.57 -5.82 19.61
N GLY A 242 26.10 -4.69 19.15
CA GLY A 242 27.02 -4.65 18.01
C GLY A 242 26.33 -4.88 16.67
N ILE A 243 25.06 -4.51 16.55
CA ILE A 243 24.28 -4.56 15.31
C ILE A 243 24.35 -3.21 14.61
N ARG A 244 24.71 -3.22 13.32
CA ARG A 244 24.77 -2.04 12.45
C ARG A 244 23.37 -1.50 12.15
N TYR A 245 23.25 -0.19 11.99
CA TYR A 245 21.94 0.49 11.88
C TYR A 245 21.79 1.27 10.57
N TYR A 246 20.69 1.00 9.85
CA TYR A 246 20.30 1.72 8.64
C TYR A 246 18.93 2.38 8.83
N GLY A 247 18.80 3.63 8.38
CA GLY A 247 17.50 4.29 8.26
C GLY A 247 16.90 4.10 6.88
N CYS A 248 15.59 3.79 6.80
CA CYS A 248 14.95 3.40 5.55
C CYS A 248 13.70 4.24 5.26
N PRO A 249 13.84 5.41 4.59
CA PRO A 249 12.72 6.14 4.01
C PRO A 249 12.18 5.44 2.75
N MET A 250 11.05 5.91 2.23
CA MET A 250 10.47 5.43 0.96
C MET A 250 10.36 6.56 -0.08
N ASN A 251 10.58 6.24 -1.37
CA ASN A 251 10.51 7.18 -2.49
C ASN A 251 9.18 7.16 -3.28
N GLY A 252 8.34 6.14 -3.08
CA GLY A 252 7.28 5.78 -4.01
C GLY A 252 5.84 5.87 -3.50
N ALA A 253 5.01 4.93 -3.92
CA ALA A 253 3.62 4.80 -3.51
C ALA A 253 3.50 3.82 -2.35
N PHE A 254 2.40 3.88 -1.60
CA PHE A 254 2.09 2.81 -0.66
C PHE A 254 1.34 1.68 -1.36
N ARG A 255 0.43 2.00 -2.30
CA ARG A 255 -0.33 0.97 -3.00
C ARG A 255 -0.92 1.36 -4.35
N TYR A 256 -1.85 2.31 -4.34
CA TYR A 256 -2.69 2.65 -5.50
C TYR A 256 -2.46 4.09 -5.99
N GLU A 257 -1.54 4.83 -5.38
CA GLU A 257 -1.15 6.15 -5.85
C GLU A 257 -0.54 6.05 -7.26
N PRO A 258 -0.98 6.85 -8.24
CA PRO A 258 -0.43 6.84 -9.60
C PRO A 258 0.81 7.74 -9.78
N MET A 259 1.24 8.37 -8.67
CA MET A 259 2.38 9.26 -8.57
C MET A 259 2.81 9.33 -7.09
N PRO A 260 4.09 9.53 -6.76
CA PRO A 260 4.52 9.76 -5.38
C PRO A 260 3.77 10.93 -4.73
N VAL A 261 3.57 10.84 -3.41
CA VAL A 261 3.15 11.99 -2.58
C VAL A 261 4.41 12.76 -2.20
N PHE A 262 4.91 13.58 -3.13
CA PHE A 262 6.30 14.08 -3.13
C PHE A 262 6.71 14.76 -1.83
N GLY A 263 5.87 15.64 -1.28
CA GLY A 263 6.14 16.34 -0.03
C GLY A 263 6.23 15.40 1.16
N ASP A 264 5.34 14.41 1.27
CA ASP A 264 5.39 13.39 2.34
C ASP A 264 6.67 12.55 2.22
N ARG A 265 7.10 12.18 0.99
CA ARG A 265 8.34 11.41 0.74
C ARG A 265 9.61 12.20 1.07
N LEU A 266 9.72 13.43 0.57
CA LEU A 266 10.90 14.26 0.83
C LEU A 266 11.03 14.61 2.31
N ALA A 267 9.90 14.89 2.99
CA ALA A 267 9.91 15.11 4.43
C ALA A 267 10.33 13.84 5.20
N ASN A 268 9.90 12.66 4.78
CA ASN A 268 10.32 11.39 5.39
C ASN A 268 11.82 11.10 5.17
N ILE A 269 12.32 11.29 3.95
CA ILE A 269 13.75 11.15 3.62
C ILE A 269 14.59 12.10 4.48
N ARG A 270 14.17 13.36 4.61
CA ARG A 270 14.86 14.34 5.47
C ARG A 270 14.85 13.94 6.94
N SER A 271 13.73 13.44 7.47
CA SER A 271 13.65 12.92 8.84
C SER A 271 14.66 11.80 9.10
N TRP A 272 14.78 10.86 8.16
CA TRP A 272 15.74 9.78 8.24
C TRP A 272 17.18 10.26 8.12
N TRP A 273 17.48 11.13 7.15
CA TRP A 273 18.81 11.74 6.99
C TRP A 273 19.29 12.41 8.28
N GLN A 274 18.45 13.27 8.88
CA GLN A 274 18.77 13.96 10.14
C GLN A 274 18.95 12.99 11.31
N ARG A 275 18.17 11.91 11.38
CA ARG A 275 18.32 10.88 12.40
C ARG A 275 19.63 10.12 12.23
N CYS A 276 19.89 9.65 11.01
CA CYS A 276 21.08 8.91 10.63
C CYS A 276 22.36 9.69 10.96
N GLN A 277 22.43 10.99 10.64
CA GLN A 277 23.54 11.84 11.05
C GLN A 277 23.70 11.90 12.58
N ARG A 278 22.60 12.11 13.32
CA ARG A 278 22.61 12.25 14.78
C ARG A 278 23.11 10.99 15.50
N VAL A 279 22.72 9.82 15.00
CA VAL A 279 23.10 8.53 15.61
C VAL A 279 24.38 7.95 15.01
N LYS A 280 24.99 8.62 14.02
CA LYS A 280 26.13 8.14 13.24
C LYS A 280 25.86 6.75 12.64
N SER A 281 24.74 6.61 11.95
CA SER A 281 24.31 5.34 11.37
C SER A 281 25.26 4.84 10.27
N ASP A 282 25.26 3.52 10.07
CA ASP A 282 26.07 2.86 9.04
C ASP A 282 25.59 3.20 7.62
N GLY A 283 24.27 3.35 7.43
CA GLY A 283 23.71 3.70 6.14
C GLY A 283 22.32 4.35 6.16
N LEU A 284 21.91 4.83 4.98
CA LEU A 284 20.57 5.26 4.62
C LEU A 284 20.16 4.50 3.35
N LEU A 285 19.06 3.74 3.42
CA LEU A 285 18.51 3.00 2.28
C LEU A 285 17.19 3.64 1.84
N ILE A 286 17.19 4.32 0.70
CA ILE A 286 15.95 4.82 0.11
C ILE A 286 15.21 3.66 -0.55
N THR A 287 14.13 3.23 0.09
CA THR A 287 13.30 2.11 -0.37
C THR A 287 12.32 2.53 -1.46
N SER A 288 12.01 1.60 -2.35
CA SER A 288 10.98 1.74 -3.38
C SER A 288 10.06 0.56 -3.28
N TRP A 289 8.77 0.79 -3.04
CA TRP A 289 7.78 -0.28 -2.93
C TRP A 289 6.67 -0.09 -3.94
N GLU A 290 6.17 -1.21 -4.46
CA GLU A 290 4.98 -1.25 -5.31
C GLU A 290 5.02 -0.28 -6.53
N PRO A 291 6.12 -0.20 -7.31
CA PRO A 291 6.22 0.75 -8.42
C PRO A 291 5.26 0.46 -9.57
N TYR A 292 4.49 -0.63 -9.53
CA TYR A 292 3.66 -1.13 -10.63
C TYR A 292 2.50 -0.24 -11.10
N ARG A 293 2.23 0.83 -10.37
CA ARG A 293 1.21 1.85 -10.68
C ARG A 293 1.83 3.22 -10.93
N LEU A 294 3.15 3.32 -10.84
CA LEU A 294 3.92 4.52 -11.09
C LEU A 294 4.59 4.41 -12.47
N ALA A 295 4.78 5.55 -13.12
CA ALA A 295 5.90 5.68 -14.03
C ALA A 295 7.19 5.66 -13.17
N LEU A 296 8.08 4.69 -13.39
CA LEU A 296 9.25 4.48 -12.53
C LEU A 296 10.11 5.74 -12.42
N GLU A 297 10.16 6.56 -13.47
CA GLU A 297 10.90 7.82 -13.44
C GLU A 297 10.41 8.80 -12.38
N THR A 298 9.16 8.69 -11.93
CA THR A 298 8.63 9.55 -10.86
C THR A 298 9.22 9.22 -9.49
N THR A 299 9.56 7.96 -9.21
CA THR A 299 10.31 7.59 -8.00
C THR A 299 11.79 7.92 -8.15
N THR A 300 12.34 7.75 -9.36
CA THR A 300 13.70 8.20 -9.69
C THR A 300 13.89 9.71 -9.46
N VAL A 301 12.87 10.55 -9.72
CA VAL A 301 12.89 11.98 -9.36
C VAL A 301 13.05 12.17 -7.85
N VAL A 302 12.39 11.36 -7.03
CA VAL A 302 12.49 11.45 -5.57
C VAL A 302 13.88 11.03 -5.09
N ASP A 303 14.47 9.99 -5.67
CA ASP A 303 15.86 9.58 -5.38
C ASP A 303 16.86 10.66 -5.79
N ALA A 304 16.67 11.27 -6.96
CA ALA A 304 17.49 12.37 -7.44
C ALA A 304 17.33 13.64 -6.56
N ALA A 305 16.13 13.87 -6.03
CA ALA A 305 15.84 14.96 -5.10
C ALA A 305 16.51 14.73 -3.73
N ALA A 306 16.49 13.49 -3.23
CA ALA A 306 17.16 13.12 -1.99
C ALA A 306 18.66 13.43 -2.02
N ALA A 307 19.30 13.28 -3.18
CA ALA A 307 20.73 13.57 -3.35
C ALA A 307 21.13 15.01 -3.03
N THR A 308 20.18 15.94 -3.05
CA THR A 308 20.41 17.33 -2.60
C THR A 308 20.93 17.38 -1.15
N LEU A 309 20.53 16.44 -0.29
CA LEU A 309 20.94 16.40 1.12
C LEU A 309 22.45 16.21 1.34
N TRP A 310 23.16 15.66 0.35
CA TRP A 310 24.62 15.46 0.43
C TRP A 310 25.41 16.10 -0.71
N LEU A 311 24.76 16.54 -1.79
CA LEU A 311 25.39 17.33 -2.85
C LEU A 311 25.29 18.84 -2.61
N GLU A 312 24.22 19.29 -1.96
CA GLU A 312 23.87 20.71 -1.74
C GLU A 312 23.28 20.85 -0.33
N ALA A 313 24.05 20.54 0.72
CA ALA A 313 23.57 20.32 2.09
C ALA A 313 22.75 21.48 2.70
N ASP A 314 22.96 22.72 2.23
CA ASP A 314 22.22 23.91 2.69
C ASP A 314 20.81 24.05 2.08
N HIS A 315 20.42 23.14 1.18
CA HIS A 315 19.17 23.21 0.42
C HIS A 315 18.24 22.01 0.69
N ASP A 316 17.72 21.92 1.92
CA ASP A 316 16.89 20.78 2.39
C ASP A 316 15.36 21.03 2.42
N ASP A 317 14.90 22.11 1.79
CA ASP A 317 13.47 22.39 1.64
C ASP A 317 12.84 21.57 0.49
N ALA A 318 11.59 21.18 0.66
CA ALA A 318 10.91 20.28 -0.28
C ALA A 318 10.82 20.83 -1.71
N THR A 319 10.68 22.15 -1.88
CA THR A 319 10.56 22.75 -3.22
C THR A 319 11.90 22.70 -3.93
N THR A 320 12.98 23.08 -3.26
CA THR A 320 14.32 23.06 -3.85
C THR A 320 14.79 21.64 -4.11
N MET A 321 14.63 20.72 -3.15
CA MET A 321 14.97 19.31 -3.34
C MET A 321 14.23 18.72 -4.55
N LEU A 322 12.92 18.93 -4.65
CA LEU A 322 12.14 18.39 -5.77
C LEU A 322 12.52 19.03 -7.11
N ALA A 323 12.80 20.33 -7.15
CA ALA A 323 13.28 21.00 -8.35
C ALA A 323 14.61 20.39 -8.82
N ARG A 324 15.58 20.19 -7.92
CA ARG A 324 16.84 19.51 -8.24
C ARG A 324 16.63 18.08 -8.72
N GLY A 325 15.68 17.35 -8.13
CA GLY A 325 15.29 16.02 -8.61
C GLY A 325 14.77 16.03 -10.04
N LEU A 326 13.91 16.99 -10.39
CA LEU A 326 13.38 17.15 -11.74
C LEU A 326 14.45 17.54 -12.76
N GLU A 327 15.38 18.43 -12.39
CA GLU A 327 16.55 18.79 -13.22
C GLU A 327 17.42 17.57 -13.49
N ARG A 328 17.83 16.86 -12.43
CA ARG A 328 18.76 15.74 -12.51
C ARG A 328 18.17 14.50 -13.19
N ALA A 329 16.92 14.14 -12.89
CA ALA A 329 16.32 12.91 -13.39
C ALA A 329 15.68 13.07 -14.77
N LEU A 330 15.07 14.24 -15.04
CA LEU A 330 14.23 14.47 -16.21
C LEU A 330 14.72 15.62 -17.10
N GLY A 331 15.80 16.33 -16.73
CA GLY A 331 16.32 17.45 -17.52
C GLY A 331 15.34 18.63 -17.59
N SER A 332 14.47 18.79 -16.59
CA SER A 332 13.41 19.80 -16.64
C SER A 332 13.97 21.22 -16.64
N LYS A 333 13.58 22.02 -17.63
CA LYS A 333 13.90 23.45 -17.72
C LYS A 333 12.95 24.32 -16.87
N GLN A 334 11.85 23.76 -16.38
CA GLN A 334 10.83 24.44 -15.58
C GLN A 334 10.69 23.81 -14.18
N ALA A 335 11.80 23.31 -13.63
CA ALA A 335 11.78 22.45 -12.46
C ALA A 335 11.15 23.08 -11.21
N ARG A 336 11.44 24.36 -10.92
CA ARG A 336 10.90 25.03 -9.71
C ARG A 336 9.38 25.25 -9.77
N PRO A 337 8.78 25.78 -10.86
CA PRO A 337 7.32 25.80 -11.04
C PRO A 337 6.68 24.41 -10.98
N GLN A 338 7.27 23.42 -11.66
CA GLN A 338 6.80 22.03 -11.64
C GLN A 338 6.82 21.45 -10.23
N ALA A 339 7.89 21.65 -9.47
CA ALA A 339 8.02 21.20 -8.09
C ALA A 339 6.92 21.79 -7.20
N ARG A 340 6.65 23.09 -7.28
CA ARG A 340 5.56 23.73 -6.54
C ARG A 340 4.20 23.13 -6.89
N ALA A 341 3.94 22.87 -8.17
CA ALA A 341 2.69 22.28 -8.62
C ALA A 341 2.52 20.83 -8.16
N LEU A 342 3.59 20.03 -8.18
CA LEU A 342 3.59 18.65 -7.67
C LEU A 342 3.40 18.60 -6.14
N LEU A 343 4.04 19.49 -5.39
CA LEU A 343 3.82 19.62 -3.95
C LEU A 343 2.39 20.05 -3.61
N ALA A 344 1.80 20.95 -4.41
CA ALA A 344 0.39 21.30 -4.26
C ALA A 344 -0.55 20.12 -4.55
N ALA A 345 -0.19 19.23 -5.49
CA ALA A 345 -0.96 18.04 -5.83
C ALA A 345 -1.08 17.03 -4.67
N ASP A 346 -0.19 17.05 -3.68
CA ASP A 346 -0.28 16.20 -2.49
C ASP A 346 -1.56 16.45 -1.67
N ALA A 347 -2.12 17.66 -1.70
CA ALA A 347 -3.43 17.95 -1.08
C ALA A 347 -4.55 17.09 -1.68
N HIS A 348 -4.34 16.63 -2.92
CA HIS A 348 -5.22 15.77 -3.68
C HIS A 348 -4.62 14.37 -3.89
N ALA A 349 -3.85 13.81 -2.96
CA ALA A 349 -3.34 12.44 -3.14
C ALA A 349 -4.48 11.40 -3.24
N PHE A 350 -4.33 10.45 -4.16
CA PHE A 350 -5.22 9.27 -4.25
C PHE A 350 -4.71 8.16 -3.31
N ALA A 351 -4.83 8.39 -1.99
CA ALA A 351 -4.20 7.56 -0.95
C ALA A 351 -5.21 7.11 0.11
N GLY A 352 -4.94 5.95 0.74
CA GLY A 352 -5.71 5.42 1.86
C GLY A 352 -6.85 4.48 1.46
N TYR A 353 -7.14 3.50 2.31
CA TYR A 353 -8.18 2.48 2.08
C TYR A 353 -9.57 3.05 1.83
N ALA A 354 -9.92 4.15 2.51
CA ALA A 354 -11.21 4.84 2.30
C ALA A 354 -11.39 5.33 0.86
N ARG A 355 -10.29 5.70 0.20
CA ARG A 355 -10.32 6.18 -1.18
C ARG A 355 -10.10 5.06 -2.19
N TRP A 356 -9.25 4.08 -1.87
CA TRP A 356 -8.90 2.98 -2.77
C TRP A 356 -10.01 1.96 -2.99
N GLN A 357 -10.96 1.85 -2.07
CA GLN A 357 -12.09 0.91 -2.15
C GLN A 357 -12.90 1.06 -3.46
N ILE A 358 -12.85 2.22 -4.11
CA ILE A 358 -13.52 2.46 -5.41
C ILE A 358 -12.96 1.58 -6.53
N ASN A 359 -11.71 1.10 -6.40
CA ASN A 359 -11.13 0.15 -7.33
C ASN A 359 -11.85 -1.20 -7.28
N ASP A 360 -12.40 -1.57 -6.12
CA ASP A 360 -13.06 -2.86 -5.89
C ASP A 360 -14.57 -2.79 -6.08
N ARG A 361 -15.21 -1.70 -5.65
CA ARG A 361 -16.68 -1.56 -5.69
C ARG A 361 -17.17 -0.11 -5.67
N TRP A 362 -18.10 0.23 -6.57
CA TRP A 362 -18.64 1.59 -6.74
C TRP A 362 -19.79 1.91 -5.78
N ASP A 363 -20.53 0.89 -5.35
CA ASP A 363 -21.64 0.97 -4.39
C ASP A 363 -21.22 1.37 -2.95
N ALA A 364 -19.90 1.40 -2.67
CA ALA A 364 -19.33 1.89 -1.42
C ALA A 364 -19.28 3.42 -1.32
N PHE A 365 -19.74 4.14 -2.35
CA PHE A 365 -19.62 5.60 -2.48
C PHE A 365 -20.98 6.31 -2.62
N ALA A 366 -22.06 5.65 -2.18
CA ALA A 366 -23.42 6.17 -2.11
C ALA A 366 -23.74 6.91 -0.80
N GLY A 367 -22.73 7.54 -0.21
CA GLY A 367 -22.84 8.24 1.06
C GLY A 367 -23.35 9.68 0.96
N GLU A 368 -23.32 10.38 2.09
CA GLU A 368 -23.79 11.76 2.25
C GLU A 368 -22.70 12.83 2.15
N GLU A 369 -21.43 12.45 1.94
CA GLU A 369 -20.35 13.42 1.82
C GLU A 369 -20.52 14.43 0.66
N SER A 370 -19.97 15.63 0.88
CA SER A 370 -20.00 16.72 -0.11
C SER A 370 -19.23 16.33 -1.36
N LEU A 371 -19.80 16.58 -2.53
CA LEU A 371 -19.13 16.34 -3.81
C LEU A 371 -18.14 17.46 -4.18
N LYS A 372 -18.19 18.61 -3.51
CA LYS A 372 -17.35 19.79 -3.83
C LYS A 372 -15.85 19.48 -3.87
N PRO A 373 -15.26 18.73 -2.91
CA PRO A 373 -13.83 18.42 -2.95
C PRO A 373 -13.42 17.58 -4.17
N TYR A 374 -14.28 16.66 -4.62
CA TYR A 374 -14.00 15.79 -5.75
C TYR A 374 -14.06 16.56 -7.08
N PHE A 375 -15.03 17.47 -7.25
CA PHE A 375 -15.07 18.35 -8.41
C PHE A 375 -13.95 19.41 -8.39
N ALA A 376 -13.56 19.90 -7.21
CA ALA A 376 -12.41 20.79 -7.08
C ALA A 376 -11.11 20.10 -7.51
N GLU A 377 -10.95 18.82 -7.16
CA GLU A 377 -9.83 18.01 -7.60
C GLU A 377 -9.79 17.81 -9.13
N VAL A 378 -10.94 17.54 -9.77
CA VAL A 378 -11.02 17.47 -11.24
C VAL A 378 -10.52 18.77 -11.86
N LYS A 379 -11.03 19.92 -11.39
CA LYS A 379 -10.61 21.25 -11.87
C LYS A 379 -9.12 21.51 -11.62
N PHE A 380 -8.59 21.05 -10.49
CA PHE A 380 -7.18 21.18 -10.16
C PHE A 380 -6.30 20.48 -11.20
N PHE A 381 -6.58 19.20 -11.50
CA PHE A 381 -5.78 18.44 -12.46
C PHE A 381 -6.04 18.84 -13.92
N GLU A 382 -7.23 19.37 -14.25
CA GLU A 382 -7.47 20.01 -15.56
C GLU A 382 -6.57 21.23 -15.75
N ARG A 383 -6.52 22.13 -14.77
CA ARG A 383 -5.64 23.32 -14.80
C ARG A 383 -4.17 22.92 -14.82
N MET A 384 -3.76 21.98 -13.98
CA MET A 384 -2.36 21.53 -13.91
C MET A 384 -1.86 20.97 -15.25
N ARG A 385 -2.74 20.35 -16.04
CA ARG A 385 -2.41 19.88 -17.40
C ARG A 385 -2.52 20.95 -18.48
N ALA A 386 -3.39 21.94 -18.30
CA ALA A 386 -3.58 23.04 -19.25
C ALA A 386 -2.46 24.10 -19.17
N VAL A 387 -1.88 24.30 -17.98
CA VAL A 387 -0.73 25.20 -17.81
C VAL A 387 0.49 24.63 -18.53
N ALA A 388 1.21 25.49 -19.25
CA ALA A 388 2.40 25.17 -20.04
C ALA A 388 3.64 24.90 -19.16
N TYR A 389 3.56 23.94 -18.25
CA TYR A 389 4.69 23.49 -17.46
C TYR A 389 5.72 22.69 -18.27
N ASP A 390 5.44 22.37 -19.55
CA ASP A 390 6.26 21.47 -20.37
C ASP A 390 6.57 20.16 -19.64
N TRP A 391 5.50 19.45 -19.23
CA TRP A 391 5.61 18.27 -18.40
C TRP A 391 6.43 17.17 -19.10
N PRO A 392 7.51 16.66 -18.48
CA PRO A 392 8.17 15.46 -18.96
C PRO A 392 7.18 14.31 -19.15
N THR A 393 7.42 13.46 -20.15
CA THR A 393 6.43 12.45 -20.57
C THR A 393 5.93 11.57 -19.42
N ALA A 394 6.81 11.10 -18.53
CA ALA A 394 6.43 10.31 -17.37
C ALA A 394 5.40 11.04 -16.47
N LEU A 395 5.67 12.31 -16.13
CA LEU A 395 4.77 13.13 -15.32
C LEU A 395 3.47 13.46 -16.06
N SER A 396 3.54 13.79 -17.35
CA SER A 396 2.36 14.07 -18.17
C SER A 396 1.37 12.88 -18.19
N LEU A 397 1.91 11.66 -18.30
CA LEU A 397 1.12 10.43 -18.27
C LEU A 397 0.53 10.16 -16.87
N SER A 398 1.34 10.28 -15.81
CA SER A 398 0.85 10.16 -14.43
C SER A 398 -0.24 11.19 -14.11
N LEU A 399 -0.09 12.45 -14.55
CA LEU A 399 -1.10 13.51 -14.38
C LEU A 399 -2.37 13.23 -15.19
N THR A 400 -2.24 12.68 -16.40
CA THR A 400 -3.39 12.27 -17.22
C THR A 400 -4.17 11.14 -16.53
N PHE A 401 -3.47 10.13 -16.01
CA PHE A 401 -4.09 9.06 -15.25
C PHE A 401 -4.70 9.56 -13.93
N ARG A 402 -4.03 10.50 -13.26
CA ARG A 402 -4.54 11.13 -12.03
C ARG A 402 -5.82 11.93 -12.27
N LEU A 403 -5.92 12.64 -13.40
CA LEU A 403 -7.16 13.31 -13.80
C LEU A 403 -8.28 12.29 -14.07
N TYR A 404 -7.97 11.18 -14.74
CA TYR A 404 -8.94 10.10 -14.93
C TYR A 404 -9.50 9.59 -13.59
N LEU A 405 -8.63 9.32 -12.60
CA LEU A 405 -9.09 8.88 -11.27
C LEU A 405 -9.95 9.95 -10.57
N ALA A 406 -9.59 11.23 -10.67
CA ALA A 406 -10.39 12.32 -10.11
C ALA A 406 -11.79 12.37 -10.72
N LYS A 407 -11.88 12.22 -12.05
CA LYS A 407 -13.15 12.20 -12.78
C LYS A 407 -13.97 10.96 -12.46
N ARG A 408 -13.33 9.79 -12.28
CA ARG A 408 -13.99 8.57 -11.81
C ARG A 408 -14.60 8.77 -10.43
N ASP A 409 -13.84 9.29 -9.46
CA ASP A 409 -14.34 9.54 -8.10
C ASP A 409 -15.57 10.46 -8.15
N ALA A 410 -15.51 11.55 -8.93
CA ALA A 410 -16.64 12.47 -9.09
C ALA A 410 -17.84 11.80 -9.78
N PHE A 411 -17.61 11.04 -10.86
CA PHE A 411 -18.65 10.34 -11.62
C PHE A 411 -19.42 9.34 -10.77
N VAL A 412 -18.71 8.42 -10.10
CA VAL A 412 -19.33 7.34 -9.30
C VAL A 412 -20.21 7.93 -8.20
N ARG A 413 -19.70 8.95 -7.49
CA ARG A 413 -20.41 9.60 -6.39
C ARG A 413 -21.63 10.37 -6.89
N GLN A 414 -21.49 11.12 -7.99
CA GLN A 414 -22.61 11.85 -8.59
C GLN A 414 -23.69 10.87 -9.09
N ALA A 415 -23.30 9.78 -9.74
CA ALA A 415 -24.21 8.76 -10.24
C ALA A 415 -25.05 8.13 -9.11
N ALA A 416 -24.42 7.82 -7.96
CA ALA A 416 -25.15 7.34 -6.78
C ALA A 416 -26.17 8.37 -6.25
N ARG A 417 -25.80 9.66 -6.19
CA ARG A 417 -26.74 10.73 -5.82
C ARG A 417 -27.90 10.86 -6.79
N ASP A 418 -27.61 10.70 -8.07
CA ASP A 418 -28.60 10.81 -9.13
C ASP A 418 -29.61 9.65 -9.10
N VAL A 419 -29.18 8.43 -8.76
CA VAL A 419 -30.12 7.30 -8.50
C VAL A 419 -31.10 7.66 -7.39
N PHE A 420 -30.62 8.18 -6.25
CA PHE A 420 -31.53 8.62 -5.18
C PHE A 420 -32.43 9.79 -5.62
N GLY A 421 -31.93 10.67 -6.48
CA GLY A 421 -32.74 11.71 -7.12
C GLY A 421 -33.87 11.14 -7.98
N LEU A 422 -33.58 10.15 -8.82
CA LEU A 422 -34.56 9.44 -9.63
C LEU A 422 -35.63 8.76 -8.77
N ARG A 423 -35.24 8.09 -7.67
CA ARG A 423 -36.21 7.49 -6.72
C ARG A 423 -37.17 8.53 -6.15
N ARG A 424 -36.67 9.74 -5.79
CA ARG A 424 -37.49 10.84 -5.29
C ARG A 424 -38.42 11.43 -6.34
N LEU A 425 -37.98 11.52 -7.59
CA LEU A 425 -38.82 11.99 -8.71
C LEU A 425 -39.94 10.99 -8.99
N LEU A 426 -39.61 9.69 -9.01
CA LEU A 426 -40.58 8.63 -9.22
C LEU A 426 -41.64 8.61 -8.11
N LYS A 427 -41.23 8.71 -6.83
CA LYS A 427 -42.16 8.78 -5.68
C LYS A 427 -43.11 9.98 -5.74
N ARG A 428 -42.69 11.09 -6.38
CA ARG A 428 -43.51 12.30 -6.55
C ARG A 428 -44.35 12.29 -7.83
N GLY A 429 -44.25 11.26 -8.66
CA GLY A 429 -44.94 11.19 -9.96
C GLY A 429 -44.36 12.13 -11.03
N GLU A 430 -43.15 12.68 -10.83
CA GLU A 430 -42.53 13.66 -11.73
C GLU A 430 -41.82 13.00 -12.93
N VAL A 431 -42.58 12.31 -13.79
CA VAL A 431 -42.05 11.47 -14.89
C VAL A 431 -41.17 12.24 -15.88
N LYS A 432 -41.58 13.45 -16.31
CA LYS A 432 -40.77 14.26 -17.25
C LYS A 432 -39.40 14.62 -16.68
N ALA A 433 -39.35 15.00 -15.40
CA ALA A 433 -38.10 15.33 -14.72
C ALA A 433 -37.22 14.09 -14.49
N PHE A 434 -37.84 12.93 -14.24
CA PHE A 434 -37.16 11.64 -14.19
C PHE A 434 -36.45 11.35 -15.53
N ASP A 435 -37.16 11.46 -16.65
CA ASP A 435 -36.63 11.15 -17.98
C ASP A 435 -35.50 12.13 -18.39
N LEU A 436 -35.64 13.41 -18.05
CA LEU A 436 -34.59 14.42 -18.25
C LEU A 436 -33.33 14.06 -17.45
N LYS A 437 -33.49 13.71 -16.16
CA LYS A 437 -32.37 13.34 -15.29
C LYS A 437 -31.70 12.05 -15.76
N LEU A 438 -32.47 11.06 -16.21
CA LEU A 438 -31.96 9.83 -16.80
C LEU A 438 -31.14 10.10 -18.07
N SER A 439 -31.61 11.02 -18.92
CA SER A 439 -30.89 11.45 -20.12
C SER A 439 -29.55 12.13 -19.77
N GLN A 440 -29.53 12.99 -18.75
CA GLN A 440 -28.29 13.59 -18.24
C GLN A 440 -27.31 12.53 -17.71
N MET A 441 -27.79 11.50 -17.02
CA MET A 441 -26.96 10.40 -16.54
C MET A 441 -26.37 9.57 -17.68
N LEU A 442 -27.13 9.33 -18.76
CA LEU A 442 -26.62 8.69 -19.97
C LEU A 442 -25.53 9.52 -20.65
N LEU A 443 -25.70 10.83 -20.75
CA LEU A 443 -24.68 11.74 -21.27
C LEU A 443 -23.42 11.75 -20.40
N ALA A 444 -23.58 11.79 -19.07
CA ALA A 444 -22.47 11.71 -18.13
C ALA A 444 -21.69 10.39 -18.27
N GLY A 445 -22.40 9.27 -18.45
CA GLY A 445 -21.77 7.96 -18.71
C GLY A 445 -21.02 7.92 -20.05
N ALA A 446 -21.56 8.54 -21.10
CA ALA A 446 -20.86 8.67 -22.38
C ALA A 446 -19.60 9.53 -22.28
N ALA A 447 -19.65 10.64 -21.53
CA ALA A 447 -18.49 11.48 -21.25
C ALA A 447 -17.41 10.70 -20.46
N PHE A 448 -17.82 9.98 -19.41
CA PHE A 448 -16.91 9.16 -18.62
C PHE A 448 -16.28 8.03 -19.45
N ALA A 449 -16.98 7.47 -20.44
CA ALA A 449 -16.39 6.50 -21.37
C ALA A 449 -15.21 7.09 -22.16
N GLN A 450 -15.26 8.39 -22.49
CA GLN A 450 -14.12 9.09 -23.10
C GLN A 450 -12.95 9.23 -22.12
N ASP A 451 -13.24 9.54 -20.85
CA ASP A 451 -12.22 9.62 -19.81
C ASP A 451 -11.56 8.26 -19.54
N CYS A 452 -12.32 7.16 -19.56
CA CYS A 452 -11.76 5.80 -19.52
C CYS A 452 -10.82 5.53 -20.71
N ARG A 453 -11.12 6.00 -21.92
CA ARG A 453 -10.20 5.86 -23.07
C ARG A 453 -8.89 6.62 -22.84
N LYS A 454 -8.96 7.84 -22.32
CA LYS A 454 -7.78 8.65 -21.96
C LYS A 454 -6.95 7.99 -20.85
N GLY A 455 -7.62 7.51 -19.80
CA GLY A 455 -6.99 6.78 -18.69
C GLY A 455 -6.30 5.49 -19.16
N LEU A 456 -6.95 4.72 -20.03
CA LEU A 456 -6.39 3.48 -20.59
C LEU A 456 -5.16 3.77 -21.45
N HIS A 457 -5.22 4.81 -22.29
CA HIS A 457 -4.08 5.24 -23.07
C HIS A 457 -2.90 5.63 -22.17
N ALA A 458 -3.14 6.44 -21.14
CA ALA A 458 -2.11 6.84 -20.19
C ALA A 458 -1.52 5.64 -19.43
N ALA A 459 -2.35 4.74 -18.93
CA ALA A 459 -1.92 3.52 -18.23
C ALA A 459 -1.00 2.65 -19.09
N ARG A 460 -1.41 2.38 -20.33
CA ARG A 460 -0.61 1.59 -21.29
C ARG A 460 0.68 2.30 -21.68
N ALA A 461 0.61 3.61 -21.89
CA ALA A 461 1.77 4.42 -22.23
C ALA A 461 2.79 4.44 -21.07
N MET A 462 2.36 4.59 -19.82
CA MET A 462 3.24 4.50 -18.64
C MET A 462 3.94 3.15 -18.56
N GLY A 463 3.20 2.04 -18.72
CA GLY A 463 3.77 0.70 -18.67
C GLY A 463 4.85 0.47 -19.74
N ARG A 464 4.58 0.86 -20.99
CA ARG A 464 5.53 0.68 -22.12
C ARG A 464 6.83 1.46 -21.99
N ARG A 465 6.91 2.46 -21.10
CA ARG A 465 8.13 3.26 -20.91
C ARG A 465 9.27 2.40 -20.43
N THR A 466 8.99 1.56 -19.43
CA THR A 466 10.03 0.86 -18.66
C THR A 466 9.85 -0.65 -18.68
N ARG A 467 8.70 -1.17 -19.15
CA ARG A 467 8.34 -2.60 -19.07
C ARG A 467 8.25 -3.22 -20.46
N LEU A 468 8.28 -4.54 -20.50
CA LEU A 468 7.83 -5.31 -21.66
C LEU A 468 6.30 -5.11 -21.84
N ALA A 469 5.75 -5.48 -23.01
CA ALA A 469 4.36 -5.22 -23.37
C ALA A 469 3.34 -6.09 -22.62
N THR A 470 3.45 -6.17 -21.28
CA THR A 470 2.57 -6.89 -20.39
C THR A 470 1.41 -6.00 -19.90
N ARG A 471 0.30 -6.64 -19.54
CA ARG A 471 -0.90 -5.98 -19.04
C ARG A 471 -0.65 -5.43 -17.63
N GLY A 472 -0.47 -4.11 -17.50
CA GLY A 472 -0.16 -3.46 -16.22
C GLY A 472 -1.35 -3.27 -15.27
N GLN A 473 -1.04 -3.03 -13.98
CA GLN A 473 -2.04 -2.85 -12.92
C GLN A 473 -3.00 -1.66 -13.17
N ASN A 474 -2.49 -0.52 -13.61
CA ASN A 474 -3.32 0.64 -13.96
C ASN A 474 -4.23 0.37 -15.17
N GLN A 475 -3.78 -0.46 -16.12
CA GLN A 475 -4.61 -0.87 -17.25
C GLN A 475 -5.79 -1.73 -16.78
N MET A 476 -5.55 -2.68 -15.87
CA MET A 476 -6.61 -3.51 -15.29
C MET A 476 -7.66 -2.67 -14.54
N VAL A 477 -7.24 -1.66 -13.78
CA VAL A 477 -8.19 -0.75 -13.09
C VAL A 477 -9.14 -0.09 -14.09
N VAL A 478 -8.62 0.47 -15.19
CA VAL A 478 -9.44 1.16 -16.19
C VAL A 478 -10.32 0.18 -16.96
N GLU A 479 -9.81 -1.02 -17.28
CA GLU A 479 -10.60 -2.05 -17.95
C GLU A 479 -11.77 -2.53 -17.09
N THR A 480 -11.54 -2.74 -15.79
CA THR A 480 -12.61 -3.03 -14.83
C THR A 480 -13.63 -1.88 -14.77
N ASP A 481 -13.17 -0.63 -14.72
CA ASP A 481 -14.06 0.54 -14.72
C ASP A 481 -14.86 0.67 -16.03
N LYS A 482 -14.29 0.29 -17.19
CA LYS A 482 -15.03 0.20 -18.48
C LYS A 482 -16.09 -0.88 -18.47
N SER A 483 -15.79 -2.05 -17.90
CA SER A 483 -16.78 -3.14 -17.75
C SER A 483 -17.93 -2.70 -16.85
N ARG A 484 -17.63 -2.08 -15.70
CA ARG A 484 -18.64 -1.49 -14.80
C ARG A 484 -19.46 -0.41 -15.51
N LEU A 485 -18.82 0.49 -16.25
CA LEU A 485 -19.52 1.52 -17.02
C LEU A 485 -20.45 0.93 -18.07
N THR A 486 -20.06 -0.15 -18.75
CA THR A 486 -20.89 -0.83 -19.74
C THR A 486 -22.14 -1.41 -19.09
N ALA A 487 -21.98 -2.11 -17.98
CA ALA A 487 -23.11 -2.64 -17.20
C ALA A 487 -24.02 -1.52 -16.65
N TRP A 488 -23.43 -0.41 -16.18
CA TRP A 488 -24.16 0.77 -15.73
C TRP A 488 -25.00 1.41 -16.83
N MET A 489 -24.41 1.63 -18.01
CA MET A 489 -25.12 2.18 -19.17
C MET A 489 -26.23 1.23 -19.66
N GLY A 490 -26.00 -0.09 -19.60
CA GLY A 490 -27.02 -1.09 -19.87
C GLY A 490 -28.20 -0.97 -18.90
N TRP A 491 -27.92 -0.82 -17.60
CA TRP A 491 -28.94 -0.62 -16.57
C TRP A 491 -29.74 0.67 -16.78
N LEU A 492 -29.10 1.81 -17.10
CA LEU A 492 -29.80 3.06 -17.38
C LEU A 492 -30.75 2.95 -18.59
N ARG A 493 -30.36 2.23 -19.66
CA ARG A 493 -31.24 2.00 -20.82
C ARG A 493 -32.42 1.11 -20.48
N LYS A 494 -32.24 0.09 -19.62
CA LYS A 494 -33.36 -0.71 -19.10
C LYS A 494 -34.30 0.13 -18.25
N LEU A 495 -33.74 1.02 -17.42
CA LEU A 495 -34.50 1.91 -16.54
C LEU A 495 -35.43 2.85 -17.32
N ALA A 496 -35.03 3.27 -18.53
CA ALA A 496 -35.90 4.09 -19.41
C ALA A 496 -37.20 3.37 -19.81
N ARG A 497 -37.21 2.02 -19.81
CA ARG A 497 -38.37 1.19 -20.15
C ARG A 497 -39.13 0.71 -18.91
N GLN A 498 -38.41 0.50 -17.80
CA GLN A 498 -38.93 -0.05 -16.55
C GLN A 498 -38.45 0.79 -15.37
N ARG A 499 -39.18 1.89 -15.08
CA ARG A 499 -38.76 2.89 -14.08
C ARG A 499 -38.65 2.33 -12.67
N ASP A 500 -39.43 1.30 -12.32
CA ASP A 500 -39.42 0.68 -10.99
C ASP A 500 -38.10 0.00 -10.62
N LEU A 501 -37.27 -0.36 -11.63
CA LEU A 501 -35.93 -0.90 -11.42
C LEU A 501 -35.02 0.04 -10.61
N VAL A 502 -35.33 1.35 -10.56
CA VAL A 502 -34.54 2.33 -9.80
C VAL A 502 -34.48 1.98 -8.30
N ASN A 503 -35.49 1.29 -7.77
CA ASN A 503 -35.57 0.93 -6.35
C ASN A 503 -34.76 -0.32 -5.98
N GLY A 504 -34.33 -1.10 -6.99
CA GLY A 504 -33.52 -2.31 -6.79
C GLY A 504 -32.02 -2.05 -6.59
N PRO A 505 -31.23 -3.13 -6.39
CA PRO A 505 -29.78 -3.06 -6.34
C PRO A 505 -29.21 -2.67 -7.71
N ASN A 506 -28.13 -1.90 -7.73
CA ASN A 506 -27.39 -1.55 -8.93
C ASN A 506 -25.90 -1.30 -8.59
N LEU A 507 -25.09 -0.97 -9.61
CA LEU A 507 -23.65 -0.74 -9.44
C LEU A 507 -23.27 0.43 -8.53
N MET A 508 -24.17 1.40 -8.35
CA MET A 508 -23.91 2.63 -7.59
C MET A 508 -24.44 2.58 -6.16
N CYS A 509 -25.46 1.77 -5.86
CA CYS A 509 -26.04 1.63 -4.53
C CYS A 509 -26.95 0.40 -4.39
N GLY A 510 -27.25 0.02 -3.14
CA GLY A 510 -28.25 -1.00 -2.83
C GLY A 510 -29.70 -0.46 -2.88
N PRO A 511 -30.70 -1.34 -2.65
CA PRO A 511 -32.07 -0.90 -2.38
C PRO A 511 -32.10 0.04 -1.17
N TRP A 512 -31.40 -0.33 -0.11
CA TRP A 512 -31.05 0.52 1.02
C TRP A 512 -29.54 0.70 1.10
N GLN A 513 -29.13 1.76 1.77
CA GLN A 513 -27.73 2.10 1.99
C GLN A 513 -27.54 2.47 3.46
N LEU A 514 -26.65 1.74 4.15
CA LEU A 514 -26.16 2.11 5.47
C LEU A 514 -25.05 3.14 5.29
N ASN A 515 -25.22 4.33 5.86
CA ASN A 515 -24.22 5.38 5.90
C ASN A 515 -23.83 5.68 7.34
N LEU A 516 -22.52 5.77 7.61
CA LEU A 516 -21.99 6.17 8.90
C LEU A 516 -20.65 6.90 8.77
N ARG A 517 -20.34 7.75 9.74
CA ARG A 517 -19.03 8.38 9.86
C ARG A 517 -18.14 7.58 10.80
N VAL A 518 -16.99 7.13 10.29
CA VAL A 518 -15.93 6.47 11.06
C VAL A 518 -14.89 7.51 11.45
N HIS A 519 -14.82 7.85 12.73
CA HIS A 519 -13.85 8.79 13.31
C HIS A 519 -12.63 8.00 13.78
N ASN A 520 -11.53 8.13 13.04
CA ASN A 520 -10.25 7.53 13.38
C ASN A 520 -9.46 8.45 14.33
N PHE A 521 -10.00 8.68 15.53
CA PHE A 521 -9.45 9.65 16.48
C PHE A 521 -8.11 9.20 17.10
N ALA A 522 -7.81 7.90 17.08
CA ALA A 522 -6.56 7.30 17.54
C ALA A 522 -6.05 6.29 16.50
N PRO A 523 -5.43 6.76 15.39
CA PRO A 523 -5.01 5.90 14.30
C PRO A 523 -4.07 4.77 14.71
N ALA A 524 -4.36 3.59 14.22
CA ALA A 524 -3.53 2.39 14.26
C ALA A 524 -3.89 1.55 13.02
N VAL A 525 -3.93 0.23 13.14
CA VAL A 525 -4.29 -0.70 12.04
C VAL A 525 -5.70 -1.28 12.21
N GLN A 526 -6.67 -0.46 12.60
CA GLN A 526 -8.06 -0.92 12.77
C GLN A 526 -8.69 -1.33 11.44
N LYS A 527 -9.49 -2.40 11.44
CA LYS A 527 -10.41 -2.79 10.35
C LYS A 527 -11.84 -2.69 10.83
N VAL A 528 -12.67 -1.89 10.16
CA VAL A 528 -14.11 -1.82 10.41
C VAL A 528 -14.80 -2.81 9.48
N ILE A 529 -15.64 -3.68 10.02
CA ILE A 529 -16.36 -4.72 9.30
C ILE A 529 -17.86 -4.52 9.55
N VAL A 530 -18.66 -4.48 8.50
CA VAL A 530 -20.13 -4.42 8.56
C VAL A 530 -20.66 -5.80 8.21
N GLU A 531 -21.50 -6.34 9.09
CA GLU A 531 -22.04 -7.68 8.96
C GLU A 531 -23.57 -7.65 9.02
N GLN A 532 -24.19 -8.59 8.32
CA GLN A 532 -25.64 -8.82 8.33
C GLN A 532 -25.94 -10.21 8.87
N ARG A 533 -27.01 -10.32 9.67
CA ARG A 533 -27.47 -11.62 10.16
C ARG A 533 -28.33 -12.31 9.11
N ASN A 534 -28.01 -13.56 8.81
CA ASN A 534 -28.76 -14.45 7.95
C ASN A 534 -29.97 -15.06 8.68
N ALA A 535 -30.84 -15.73 7.93
CA ALA A 535 -32.03 -16.39 8.46
C ALA A 535 -31.70 -17.53 9.45
N ASP A 536 -30.57 -18.22 9.24
CA ASP A 536 -30.04 -19.26 10.12
C ASP A 536 -29.33 -18.72 11.37
N GLY A 537 -29.26 -17.39 11.53
CA GLY A 537 -28.58 -16.72 12.63
C GLY A 537 -27.09 -16.48 12.43
N SER A 538 -26.49 -17.00 11.35
CA SER A 538 -25.08 -16.72 11.00
C SER A 538 -24.86 -15.27 10.60
N TRP A 539 -23.62 -14.78 10.72
CA TRP A 539 -23.25 -13.42 10.32
C TRP A 539 -22.42 -13.44 9.03
N GLU A 540 -22.87 -12.70 8.03
CA GLU A 540 -22.18 -12.51 6.75
C GLU A 540 -21.43 -11.16 6.75
N GLU A 541 -20.15 -11.14 6.35
CA GLU A 541 -19.40 -9.90 6.10
C GLU A 541 -19.85 -9.26 4.79
N LEU A 542 -20.55 -8.11 4.89
CA LEU A 542 -20.95 -7.32 3.72
C LEU A 542 -19.83 -6.44 3.20
N MET A 543 -19.03 -5.89 4.12
CA MET A 543 -17.92 -4.99 3.79
C MET A 543 -16.92 -4.86 4.94
N GLY A 544 -15.63 -4.98 4.63
CA GLY A 544 -14.53 -4.68 5.53
C GLY A 544 -13.63 -3.55 4.98
N ARG A 545 -13.16 -2.65 5.85
CA ARG A 545 -12.23 -1.57 5.46
C ARG A 545 -11.28 -1.19 6.59
N TYR A 546 -9.98 -1.19 6.32
CA TYR A 546 -8.99 -0.62 7.23
C TYR A 546 -9.15 0.91 7.34
N THR A 547 -8.90 1.46 8.52
CA THR A 547 -9.01 2.92 8.77
C THR A 547 -7.68 3.65 8.74
N ILE A 548 -6.56 2.92 8.62
CA ILE A 548 -5.25 3.52 8.45
C ILE A 548 -5.23 4.34 7.15
N GLU A 549 -4.65 5.54 7.25
CA GLU A 549 -4.49 6.46 6.14
C GLU A 549 -3.01 6.51 5.79
N PHE A 550 -2.70 6.37 4.51
CA PHE A 550 -1.33 6.36 4.00
C PHE A 550 -0.83 7.78 3.74
N ARG A 551 -0.97 8.66 4.74
CA ARG A 551 -0.64 10.10 4.68
C ARG A 551 0.01 10.59 5.97
N ALA A 552 1.00 11.46 5.85
CA ALA A 552 1.75 11.98 7.00
C ALA A 552 0.90 12.70 8.05
N TYR A 553 -0.16 13.41 7.64
CA TYR A 553 -1.06 14.09 8.58
C TYR A 553 -1.83 13.11 9.48
N ALA A 554 -1.99 11.85 9.06
CA ALA A 554 -2.69 10.81 9.80
C ALA A 554 -1.77 9.97 10.69
N ALA A 555 -0.46 10.01 10.43
CA ALA A 555 0.56 9.22 11.13
C ALA A 555 0.91 9.78 12.53
N ARG A 556 -0.10 9.90 13.39
CA ARG A 556 -0.03 10.54 14.71
C ARG A 556 -0.94 9.82 15.70
N ALA A 557 -0.58 9.87 16.99
CA ALA A 557 -1.34 9.19 18.04
C ALA A 557 -2.79 9.69 18.20
N LYS A 558 -3.06 10.96 17.85
CA LYS A 558 -4.40 11.56 17.88
C LYS A 558 -4.68 12.31 16.59
N THR A 559 -5.88 12.14 16.04
CA THR A 559 -6.33 12.92 14.88
C THR A 559 -7.80 13.32 15.00
N LYS A 560 -8.25 14.22 14.13
CA LYS A 560 -9.67 14.57 13.95
C LYS A 560 -10.24 13.95 12.66
N LEU A 561 -9.59 12.91 12.15
CA LEU A 561 -9.94 12.32 10.88
C LEU A 561 -11.23 11.53 11.00
N TRP A 562 -12.10 11.73 10.02
CA TRP A 562 -13.22 10.86 9.80
C TRP A 562 -13.37 10.58 8.31
N ARG A 563 -13.93 9.39 8.02
CA ARG A 563 -14.29 8.95 6.68
C ARG A 563 -15.69 8.41 6.71
N GLU A 564 -16.45 8.66 5.65
CA GLU A 564 -17.73 8.01 5.47
C GLU A 564 -17.53 6.54 5.10
N LEU A 565 -18.36 5.66 5.66
CA LEU A 565 -18.50 4.27 5.26
C LEU A 565 -19.95 4.10 4.78
N SER A 566 -20.08 3.65 3.53
CA SER A 566 -21.37 3.42 2.88
C SER A 566 -21.44 1.95 2.47
N VAL A 567 -22.49 1.24 2.88
CA VAL A 567 -22.66 -0.20 2.61
C VAL A 567 -24.05 -0.45 2.04
N PRO A 568 -24.19 -1.13 0.89
CA PRO A 568 -25.51 -1.49 0.36
C PRO A 568 -26.15 -2.56 1.25
N ILE A 569 -27.43 -2.38 1.55
CA ILE A 569 -28.24 -3.27 2.38
C ILE A 569 -29.47 -3.69 1.58
N ALA A 570 -29.83 -4.97 1.65
CA ALA A 570 -30.95 -5.51 0.90
C ALA A 570 -32.32 -5.02 1.42
N ASN A 571 -32.51 -4.96 2.74
CA ASN A 571 -33.77 -4.61 3.39
C ASN A 571 -33.56 -3.61 4.54
N CYS A 572 -34.51 -2.70 4.77
CA CYS A 572 -34.45 -1.80 5.93
C CYS A 572 -34.51 -2.49 7.28
N ASP A 573 -35.06 -3.69 7.35
CA ASP A 573 -35.26 -4.42 8.61
C ASP A 573 -34.14 -5.46 8.85
N ALA A 574 -33.10 -5.43 8.01
CA ALA A 574 -31.91 -6.25 8.18
C ALA A 574 -31.27 -6.01 9.55
N VAL A 575 -30.87 -7.10 10.22
CA VAL A 575 -30.15 -7.03 11.49
C VAL A 575 -28.68 -6.86 11.18
N LEU A 576 -28.15 -5.70 11.53
CA LEU A 576 -26.79 -5.31 11.18
C LEU A 576 -25.92 -5.16 12.42
N ARG A 577 -24.64 -5.52 12.31
CA ARG A 577 -23.64 -5.19 13.33
C ARG A 577 -22.38 -4.65 12.70
N ILE A 578 -21.64 -3.87 13.49
CA ILE A 578 -20.29 -3.44 13.19
C ILE A 578 -19.33 -4.23 14.06
N ARG A 579 -18.35 -4.88 13.45
CA ARG A 579 -17.26 -5.59 14.12
C ARG A 579 -15.92 -4.92 13.86
N MET A 580 -15.06 -4.89 14.87
CA MET A 580 -13.69 -4.39 14.77
C MET A 580 -12.70 -5.53 14.64
N GLY A 581 -11.85 -5.45 13.61
CA GLY A 581 -10.60 -6.19 13.49
C GLY A 581 -9.37 -5.30 13.67
N GLY A 582 -8.19 -5.92 13.68
CA GLY A 582 -6.92 -5.22 13.91
C GLY A 582 -6.79 -4.65 15.33
N VAL A 583 -5.86 -3.71 15.52
CA VAL A 583 -5.61 -3.05 16.82
C VAL A 583 -5.99 -1.57 16.79
N GLY A 584 -6.54 -1.08 17.89
CA GLY A 584 -6.94 0.32 18.06
C GLY A 584 -8.45 0.52 18.17
N GLN A 585 -8.85 1.79 18.32
CA GLN A 585 -10.23 2.19 18.54
C GLN A 585 -10.69 3.19 17.50
N VAL A 586 -11.98 3.15 17.18
CA VAL A 586 -12.66 4.16 16.36
C VAL A 586 -13.94 4.61 17.05
N GLN A 587 -14.49 5.73 16.60
CA GLN A 587 -15.84 6.14 16.97
C GLN A 587 -16.75 6.19 15.74
N PHE A 588 -18.02 5.88 15.92
CA PHE A 588 -19.02 5.93 14.87
C PHE A 588 -20.10 6.95 15.20
N SER A 589 -20.51 7.76 14.22
CA SER A 589 -21.65 8.66 14.33
C SER A 589 -22.45 8.73 13.03
N HIS A 590 -23.61 9.39 13.06
CA HIS A 590 -24.47 9.58 11.88
C HIS A 590 -24.86 8.26 11.19
N ALA A 591 -25.14 7.22 11.97
CA ALA A 591 -25.58 5.94 11.42
C ALA A 591 -27.01 6.09 10.90
N THR A 592 -27.19 5.97 9.59
CA THR A 592 -28.46 6.14 8.91
C THR A 592 -28.64 5.06 7.85
N LEU A 593 -29.88 4.64 7.67
CA LEU A 593 -30.28 3.73 6.60
C LEU A 593 -31.19 4.50 5.66
N THR A 594 -30.83 4.57 4.38
CA THR A 594 -31.59 5.35 3.40
C THR A 594 -31.79 4.58 2.10
N ASN A 595 -32.97 4.73 1.49
CA ASN A 595 -33.21 4.32 0.11
C ASN A 595 -33.27 5.53 -0.84
N GLY A 596 -32.93 6.73 -0.37
CA GLY A 596 -33.02 8.00 -1.10
C GLY A 596 -34.36 8.72 -1.02
N THR A 597 -35.46 8.02 -0.70
CA THR A 597 -36.80 8.61 -0.48
C THR A 597 -37.25 8.59 0.98
N MET A 598 -36.63 7.72 1.77
CA MET A 598 -36.80 7.56 3.21
C MET A 598 -35.42 7.51 3.85
N GLN A 599 -35.34 7.95 5.10
CA GLN A 599 -34.14 7.88 5.92
C GLN A 599 -34.54 7.45 7.33
N LYS A 600 -34.05 6.30 7.77
CA LYS A 600 -34.15 5.82 9.15
C LYS A 600 -32.86 6.18 9.88
N ARG A 601 -32.95 6.89 10.99
CA ARG A 601 -31.78 7.26 11.80
C ARG A 601 -31.59 6.24 12.91
N LEU A 602 -30.51 5.47 12.85
CA LEU A 602 -30.25 4.37 13.79
C LEU A 602 -29.72 4.86 15.15
N GLN A 603 -29.20 6.09 15.21
CA GLN A 603 -28.79 6.74 16.47
C GLN A 603 -28.82 8.28 16.34
N PRO A 604 -28.99 9.03 17.44
CA PRO A 604 -28.83 10.49 17.43
C PRO A 604 -27.47 10.90 16.85
N ALA A 605 -27.41 11.95 16.03
CA ALA A 605 -26.16 12.35 15.36
C ALA A 605 -25.07 12.82 16.32
N THR A 606 -25.47 13.32 17.50
CA THR A 606 -24.59 13.72 18.60
C THR A 606 -23.98 12.52 19.33
N LYS A 607 -24.64 11.36 19.30
CA LYS A 607 -24.18 10.15 19.95
C LYS A 607 -23.03 9.54 19.15
N ARG A 608 -21.89 9.33 19.82
CA ARG A 608 -20.75 8.60 19.26
C ARG A 608 -20.64 7.24 19.94
N LYS A 609 -20.66 6.16 19.16
CA LYS A 609 -20.34 4.81 19.66
C LYS A 609 -18.86 4.55 19.48
N ARG A 610 -18.12 4.30 20.56
CA ARG A 610 -16.72 3.84 20.51
C ARG A 610 -16.68 2.32 20.37
N LEU A 611 -15.77 1.81 19.55
CA LEU A 611 -15.56 0.37 19.37
C LEU A 611 -14.07 0.04 19.23
N GLY A 612 -13.69 -1.17 19.63
CA GLY A 612 -12.32 -1.68 19.58
C GLY A 612 -11.56 -1.47 20.88
N ARG A 613 -10.32 -1.99 20.92
CA ARG A 613 -9.43 -1.92 22.08
C ARG A 613 -8.34 -0.89 21.87
N ARG A 614 -7.86 -0.26 22.94
CA ARG A 614 -6.70 0.63 22.85
C ARG A 614 -5.54 -0.16 22.21
N ALA A 615 -4.82 0.47 21.28
CA ALA A 615 -3.65 -0.16 20.68
C ALA A 615 -2.66 -0.55 21.79
N PRO A 616 -2.02 -1.72 21.71
CA PRO A 616 -1.05 -2.14 22.71
C PRO A 616 0.14 -1.17 22.74
N ALA A 617 0.81 -1.11 23.88
CA ALA A 617 2.06 -0.36 23.98
C ALA A 617 3.25 -1.18 23.47
N GLN A 618 3.23 -2.51 23.59
CA GLN A 618 4.33 -3.39 23.25
C GLN A 618 3.82 -4.80 22.91
N GLY A 619 4.72 -5.65 22.46
CA GLY A 619 4.45 -7.05 22.18
C GLY A 619 3.89 -7.29 20.78
N PHE A 620 3.73 -8.56 20.45
CA PHE A 620 3.28 -9.01 19.15
C PHE A 620 1.79 -8.67 18.89
N PRO A 621 1.44 -8.05 17.76
CA PRO A 621 0.08 -7.59 17.54
C PRO A 621 -0.86 -8.76 17.23
N VAL A 622 -2.03 -8.78 17.88
CA VAL A 622 -3.12 -9.71 17.54
C VAL A 622 -4.00 -9.04 16.50
N LEU A 623 -3.92 -9.51 15.25
CA LEU A 623 -4.61 -8.89 14.11
C LEU A 623 -5.96 -9.51 13.77
N VAL A 624 -6.22 -10.72 14.27
CA VAL A 624 -7.48 -11.44 14.03
C VAL A 624 -8.62 -10.79 14.80
N ALA A 625 -9.73 -10.52 14.10
CA ALA A 625 -10.94 -10.03 14.72
C ALA A 625 -11.55 -11.13 15.60
N LYS A 626 -11.59 -10.91 16.91
CA LYS A 626 -12.23 -11.81 17.88
C LYS A 626 -13.63 -11.30 18.24
N ASP A 627 -14.57 -12.22 18.41
CA ASP A 627 -15.96 -11.92 18.79
C ASP A 627 -16.06 -11.60 20.28
N GLU A 628 -15.54 -10.44 20.66
CA GLU A 628 -15.58 -9.92 22.02
C GLU A 628 -16.56 -8.74 22.13
N LYS A 629 -17.27 -8.60 23.26
CA LYS A 629 -18.28 -7.54 23.48
C LYS A 629 -17.75 -6.11 23.24
N THR A 630 -16.46 -5.86 23.44
CA THR A 630 -15.79 -4.55 23.21
C THR A 630 -15.56 -4.23 21.74
N SER A 631 -15.76 -5.19 20.86
CA SER A 631 -15.38 -5.15 19.44
C SER A 631 -16.58 -5.31 18.51
N VAL A 632 -17.79 -5.46 19.06
CA VAL A 632 -19.04 -5.62 18.31
C VAL A 632 -20.08 -4.58 18.74
N TRP A 633 -20.77 -3.98 17.76
CA TRP A 633 -21.91 -3.10 17.97
C TRP A 633 -23.06 -3.53 17.06
N GLU A 634 -24.08 -4.18 17.62
CA GLU A 634 -25.36 -4.36 16.92
C GLU A 634 -26.06 -3.01 16.77
N LEU A 635 -26.39 -2.67 15.52
CA LEU A 635 -27.03 -1.41 15.19
C LEU A 635 -28.47 -1.42 15.72
N PRO A 636 -28.94 -0.33 16.34
CA PRO A 636 -30.32 -0.26 16.81
C PRO A 636 -31.30 -0.46 15.65
N ARG A 637 -32.35 -1.22 15.92
CA ARG A 637 -33.51 -1.29 15.02
C ARG A 637 -34.33 -0.02 15.21
N VAL A 638 -34.90 0.49 14.12
CA VAL A 638 -35.75 1.69 14.09
C VAL A 638 -37.17 1.29 13.77
#